data_AF-A0A7S1W041-F1
#
_entry.id   AF-A0A7S1W041-F1
#
_cell.length_a   1.000
_cell.length_b   1.000
_cell.length_c   1.000
_cell.angle_alpha   90.00
_cell.angle_beta   90.00
_cell.angle_gamma   90.00
#
_symmetry.space_group_name_H-M   'P 1'
#
loop_
_entity.id
_entity.type
_entity.pdbx_description
1 polymer ?
#
loop_
_entity_poly.entity_id
_entity_poly.type
_entity_poly.pdbx_seq_one_letter_code
_entity_poly.pdbx_strand_id
1 'polypeptide(L)'
;MKGLKFVQRICLLSVRFTKFLLTANIEQFFLYNGILYMILGVITWVTIGNVRAFLCNIPAQVSLEGIGCANCADNLLLCGKRECWRQAVNLTIQKDALTPDNFYFQARVESALDIDCNGIMVSSDSTLGLMSGMMDKRSATGGSAPTAACSSFNCKVFLNSVLRTENTDLPGLSTDTCTNTYGLKFASINEPSDCICAPEVTALNLGLSTQIAEFCGNMANGLLGMEMYAQNLRKSKDQCYANSVIGHFEASMASGDGQASNFFAQRNCTYLTQQVYTVFEWFTLKEHEETLYVNGLTPFRFNPASTCVLDFCDIFNTTLYSPSCNWPSEANLLSMTEADLNVVISNCPSKGFTAQGVCAAISYGPSFCAQYVPAVVTTTVAGAGGASSRRLQELPAPVHGAGIPGPCSDGDEDGGHCSPGSADVMRALHGGLTGGPDALHPLPYHPRAAPLPRSPWPRPFAADQAQGRRALAPAGQPEARQLQAAAPAPTPPNNDGLEDWTLSGYGRCQCLQQCVEGVQFRSVSCPSGMRCKEPKPATSQPCICGPCTDCHVDLVLRGMACTYWFQGVSCLLLCAAYYSVSSLTEDDMSDMRCVTKLLGCFCKAWPILVRIVVYVTLMFVAFFAMAVIPGTGFMNDCHSSDALVLLTICTGVCFILQLTLGIIMKRKKTMPPWLYNSVKSGWATLIMVPIRAIGP
;
A
#
# COMPACT_ATOMS: atom_id res chain seq x y z
N MET A 1 -46.41 -44.01 24.62
CA MET A 1 -45.92 -44.12 26.02
C MET A 1 -44.40 -44.08 26.22
N LYS A 2 -43.53 -44.39 25.23
CA LYS A 2 -42.05 -44.28 25.39
C LYS A 2 -41.53 -42.82 25.40
N GLY A 3 -42.14 -41.92 24.64
CA GLY A 3 -41.77 -40.49 24.59
C GLY A 3 -41.98 -39.73 25.90
N LEU A 4 -43.07 -40.03 26.64
CA LEU A 4 -43.36 -39.35 27.92
C LEU A 4 -42.33 -39.67 29.01
N LYS A 5 -41.82 -40.92 29.05
CA LYS A 5 -40.75 -41.33 29.97
C LYS A 5 -39.40 -40.69 29.62
N PHE A 6 -39.15 -40.41 28.34
CA PHE A 6 -37.94 -39.71 27.90
C PHE A 6 -37.96 -38.23 28.29
N VAL A 7 -39.08 -37.54 28.04
CA VAL A 7 -39.27 -36.14 28.45
C VAL A 7 -39.22 -35.99 29.97
N GLN A 8 -39.83 -36.91 30.72
CA GLN A 8 -39.76 -36.90 32.20
C GLN A 8 -38.32 -37.11 32.71
N ARG A 9 -37.51 -37.96 32.06
CA ARG A 9 -36.09 -38.13 32.39
C ARG A 9 -35.28 -36.89 32.08
N ILE A 10 -35.54 -36.22 30.96
CA ILE A 10 -34.88 -34.95 30.61
C ILE A 10 -35.27 -33.85 31.61
N CYS A 11 -36.55 -33.73 31.98
CA CYS A 11 -37.00 -32.74 32.97
C CYS A 11 -36.45 -33.03 34.39
N LEU A 12 -36.38 -34.29 34.81
CA LEU A 12 -35.75 -34.64 36.08
C LEU A 12 -34.24 -34.41 36.05
N LEU A 13 -33.58 -34.65 34.92
CA LEU A 13 -32.18 -34.33 34.72
C LEU A 13 -31.96 -32.82 34.72
N SER A 14 -32.81 -32.02 34.07
CA SER A 14 -32.69 -30.57 34.05
C SER A 14 -32.97 -29.96 35.43
N VAL A 15 -33.98 -30.43 36.17
CA VAL A 15 -34.23 -29.96 37.56
C VAL A 15 -33.10 -30.37 38.49
N ARG A 16 -32.57 -31.60 38.37
CA ARG A 16 -31.37 -32.02 39.13
C ARG A 16 -30.15 -31.20 38.74
N PHE A 17 -29.99 -30.88 37.46
CA PHE A 17 -28.90 -30.05 36.96
C PHE A 17 -29.03 -28.61 37.45
N THR A 18 -30.21 -27.98 37.41
CA THR A 18 -30.44 -26.63 37.95
C THR A 18 -30.27 -26.59 39.46
N LYS A 19 -30.78 -27.59 40.20
CA LYS A 19 -30.56 -27.70 41.64
C LYS A 19 -29.09 -27.92 41.96
N PHE A 20 -28.40 -28.74 41.17
CA PHE A 20 -26.96 -28.88 41.22
C PHE A 20 -26.34 -27.48 41.01
N LEU A 21 -26.56 -26.82 39.89
CA LEU A 21 -26.00 -25.48 39.62
C LEU A 21 -26.23 -24.45 40.74
N LEU A 22 -27.35 -24.50 41.45
CA LEU A 22 -27.70 -23.55 42.53
C LEU A 22 -27.24 -23.97 43.94
N THR A 23 -26.77 -25.20 44.15
CA THR A 23 -26.42 -25.71 45.49
C THR A 23 -24.94 -25.51 45.78
N ALA A 24 -24.57 -24.41 46.44
CA ALA A 24 -23.20 -24.07 46.84
C ALA A 24 -22.41 -25.26 47.47
N ASN A 25 -21.79 -26.09 46.63
CA ASN A 25 -21.02 -27.28 46.98
C ASN A 25 -19.56 -27.06 46.56
N ILE A 26 -18.62 -27.67 47.30
CA ILE A 26 -17.19 -27.52 47.01
C ILE A 26 -16.84 -28.06 45.61
N GLU A 27 -17.47 -29.16 45.19
CA GLU A 27 -17.35 -29.73 43.84
C GLU A 27 -17.78 -28.71 42.77
N GLN A 28 -18.94 -28.08 42.96
CA GLN A 28 -19.43 -27.09 42.02
C GLN A 28 -18.59 -25.83 42.00
N PHE A 29 -18.05 -25.41 43.14
CA PHE A 29 -17.09 -24.32 43.17
C PHE A 29 -15.89 -24.63 42.27
N PHE A 30 -15.30 -25.81 42.38
CA PHE A 30 -14.21 -26.23 41.50
C PHE A 30 -14.65 -26.41 40.04
N LEU A 31 -15.86 -26.91 39.79
CA LEU A 31 -16.42 -27.01 38.44
C LEU A 31 -16.56 -25.63 37.78
N TYR A 32 -17.19 -24.67 38.47
CA TYR A 32 -17.40 -23.32 37.95
C TYR A 32 -16.09 -22.57 37.71
N ASN A 33 -15.16 -22.65 38.67
CA ASN A 33 -13.82 -22.08 38.46
C ASN A 33 -13.11 -22.76 37.29
N GLY A 34 -13.20 -24.09 37.19
CA GLY A 34 -12.65 -24.85 36.08
C GLY A 34 -13.18 -24.36 34.73
N ILE A 35 -14.51 -24.25 34.58
CA ILE A 35 -15.14 -23.75 33.36
C ILE A 35 -14.73 -22.30 33.08
N LEU A 36 -14.74 -21.41 34.08
CA LEU A 36 -14.33 -20.02 33.93
C LEU A 36 -12.88 -19.88 33.45
N TYR A 37 -11.95 -20.63 34.04
CA TYR A 37 -10.55 -20.61 33.61
C TYR A 37 -10.36 -21.19 32.21
N MET A 38 -11.12 -22.23 31.83
CA MET A 38 -11.08 -22.76 30.47
C MET A 38 -11.60 -21.74 29.45
N ILE A 39 -12.70 -21.04 29.77
CA ILE A 39 -13.23 -19.95 28.93
C ILE A 39 -12.20 -18.82 28.81
N LEU A 40 -11.59 -18.39 29.91
CA LEU A 40 -10.53 -17.37 29.89
C LEU A 40 -9.30 -17.84 29.10
N GLY A 41 -8.92 -19.11 29.20
CA GLY A 41 -7.84 -19.70 28.42
C GLY A 41 -8.12 -19.66 26.92
N VAL A 42 -9.36 -19.98 26.50
CA VAL A 42 -9.80 -19.88 25.10
C VAL A 42 -9.81 -18.42 24.63
N ILE A 43 -10.42 -17.51 25.40
CA ILE A 43 -10.48 -16.08 25.05
C ILE A 43 -9.07 -15.52 24.91
N THR A 44 -8.19 -15.76 25.89
CA THR A 44 -6.78 -15.32 25.84
C THR A 44 -6.08 -15.87 24.61
N TRP A 45 -6.23 -17.17 24.33
CA TRP A 45 -5.61 -17.81 23.17
C TRP A 45 -6.07 -17.22 21.83
N VAL A 46 -7.37 -16.96 21.67
CA VAL A 46 -7.93 -16.32 20.46
C VAL A 46 -7.45 -14.87 20.34
N THR A 47 -7.39 -14.13 21.45
CA THR A 47 -6.96 -12.73 21.44
C THR A 47 -5.48 -12.55 21.11
N ILE A 48 -4.62 -13.55 21.33
CA ILE A 48 -3.19 -13.48 20.96
C ILE A 48 -3.02 -13.17 19.47
N GLY A 49 -3.79 -13.81 18.60
CA GLY A 49 -3.73 -13.55 17.15
C GLY A 49 -4.11 -12.10 16.80
N ASN A 50 -5.17 -11.59 17.42
CA ASN A 50 -5.66 -10.22 17.19
C ASN A 50 -4.70 -9.17 17.76
N VAL A 51 -4.15 -9.40 18.96
CA VAL A 51 -3.15 -8.51 19.56
C VAL A 51 -1.89 -8.50 18.72
N ARG A 52 -1.41 -9.66 18.26
CA ARG A 52 -0.25 -9.72 17.36
C ARG A 52 -0.52 -8.97 16.06
N ALA A 53 -1.65 -9.19 15.41
CA ALA A 53 -2.03 -8.46 14.19
C ALA A 53 -2.09 -6.94 14.42
N PHE A 54 -2.63 -6.51 15.56
CA PHE A 54 -2.62 -5.10 15.97
C PHE A 54 -1.21 -4.57 16.13
N LEU A 55 -0.34 -5.25 16.89
CA LEU A 55 1.06 -4.84 17.08
C LEU A 55 1.83 -4.78 15.74
N CYS A 56 1.53 -5.67 14.81
CA CYS A 56 2.10 -5.67 13.47
C CYS A 56 1.62 -4.49 12.60
N ASN A 57 0.46 -3.92 12.89
CA ASN A 57 -0.07 -2.75 12.19
C ASN A 57 0.47 -1.42 12.74
N ILE A 58 1.09 -1.40 13.92
CA ILE A 58 1.68 -0.17 14.49
C ILE A 58 2.95 0.18 13.71
N PRO A 59 3.00 1.26 12.92
CA PRO A 59 4.18 1.57 12.12
C PRO A 59 5.43 1.71 13.01
N ALA A 60 6.45 0.89 12.74
CA ALA A 60 7.72 0.88 13.51
C ALA A 60 8.50 2.20 13.46
N GLN A 61 8.03 3.15 12.66
CA GLN A 61 8.70 4.41 12.33
C GLN A 61 8.32 5.54 13.30
N VAL A 62 7.23 5.37 14.06
CA VAL A 62 6.80 6.35 15.06
C VAL A 62 7.74 6.21 16.26
N SER A 63 8.82 6.99 16.27
CA SER A 63 9.72 7.08 17.43
C SER A 63 9.08 7.96 18.49
N LEU A 64 8.07 7.41 19.16
CA LEU A 64 7.65 7.87 20.47
C LEU A 64 8.66 7.32 21.50
N GLU A 65 8.91 8.02 22.61
CA GLU A 65 9.89 7.61 23.63
C GLU A 65 9.71 6.11 24.00
N GLY A 66 10.69 5.27 23.64
CA GLY A 66 10.65 3.82 23.87
C GLY A 66 10.09 2.96 22.73
N ILE A 67 9.68 3.54 21.60
CA ILE A 67 9.10 2.83 20.45
C ILE A 67 9.92 3.03 19.19
N GLY A 68 9.89 1.98 18.38
CA GLY A 68 10.26 2.02 16.98
C GLY A 68 11.65 1.47 16.74
N CYS A 69 12.24 1.96 15.66
CA CYS A 69 13.47 1.46 15.05
C CYS A 69 14.66 1.19 15.97
N ALA A 70 14.76 1.85 17.12
CA ALA A 70 15.83 1.63 18.09
C ALA A 70 15.67 0.35 18.92
N ASN A 71 14.43 -0.13 19.12
CA ASN A 71 14.09 -1.21 20.05
C ASN A 71 13.61 -2.50 19.33
N CYS A 72 13.71 -2.55 18.01
CA CYS A 72 13.40 -3.77 17.26
C CYS A 72 14.42 -4.89 17.57
N ALA A 73 13.93 -6.09 17.87
CA ALA A 73 14.78 -7.28 17.96
C ALA A 73 15.44 -7.62 16.61
N ASP A 74 14.73 -7.31 15.51
CA ASP A 74 15.15 -7.52 14.13
C ASP A 74 15.64 -6.22 13.48
N ASN A 75 16.44 -6.35 12.42
CA ASN A 75 16.94 -5.20 11.66
C ASN A 75 15.92 -4.83 10.58
N LEU A 76 15.08 -3.84 10.87
CA LEU A 76 14.16 -3.28 9.88
C LEU A 76 14.91 -2.37 8.90
N LEU A 77 14.90 -2.72 7.61
CA LEU A 77 15.60 -1.98 6.56
C LEU A 77 15.09 -0.54 6.41
N LEU A 78 13.80 -0.30 6.67
CA LEU A 78 13.19 1.03 6.57
C LEU A 78 13.59 1.98 7.70
N CYS A 79 14.15 1.47 8.79
CA CYS A 79 14.33 2.25 10.00
C CYS A 79 15.35 3.39 9.90
N GLY A 80 16.40 3.20 9.09
CA GLY A 80 17.38 4.24 8.79
C GLY A 80 17.05 5.10 7.57
N LYS A 81 15.87 4.93 6.95
CA LYS A 81 15.53 5.59 5.68
C LYS A 81 14.81 6.92 5.91
N ARG A 82 14.93 7.81 4.91
CA ARG A 82 14.22 9.10 4.89
C ARG A 82 12.71 8.87 4.86
N GLU A 83 11.99 9.85 5.39
CA GLU A 83 10.53 9.77 5.55
C GLU A 83 9.81 9.50 4.23
N CYS A 84 10.24 10.15 3.14
CA CYS A 84 9.67 9.93 1.82
C CYS A 84 9.68 8.46 1.42
N TRP A 85 10.84 7.81 1.49
CA TRP A 85 10.98 6.41 1.13
C TRP A 85 10.13 5.52 2.04
N ARG A 86 10.15 5.77 3.34
CA ARG A 86 9.34 5.04 4.32
C ARG A 86 7.86 5.06 3.97
N GLN A 87 7.33 6.25 3.66
CA GLN A 87 5.94 6.41 3.28
C GLN A 87 5.64 5.86 1.88
N ALA A 88 6.57 5.95 0.94
CA ALA A 88 6.42 5.35 -0.40
C ALA A 88 6.33 3.82 -0.35
N VAL A 89 7.09 3.17 0.54
CA VAL A 89 6.99 1.73 0.77
C VAL A 89 5.67 1.39 1.43
N ASN A 90 5.26 2.13 2.46
CA ASN A 90 3.97 1.93 3.12
C ASN A 90 2.80 2.09 2.15
N LEU A 91 2.81 3.15 1.32
CA LEU A 91 1.80 3.39 0.29
C LEU A 91 1.73 2.25 -0.71
N THR A 92 2.87 1.84 -1.26
CA THR A 92 2.96 0.71 -2.20
C THR A 92 2.43 -0.56 -1.58
N ILE A 93 2.68 -0.79 -0.30
CA ILE A 93 2.19 -1.98 0.38
C ILE A 93 0.68 -1.92 0.56
N GLN A 94 0.15 -0.83 1.10
CA GLN A 94 -1.30 -0.69 1.32
C GLN A 94 -2.10 -0.73 0.01
N LYS A 95 -1.59 -0.06 -1.04
CA LYS A 95 -2.28 0.11 -2.32
C LYS A 95 -2.10 -1.08 -3.26
N ASP A 96 -0.88 -1.61 -3.33
CA ASP A 96 -0.45 -2.45 -4.46
C ASP A 96 0.14 -3.81 -4.05
N ALA A 97 0.36 -4.08 -2.75
CA ALA A 97 1.02 -5.31 -2.29
C ALA A 97 0.54 -5.86 -0.93
N LEU A 98 -0.68 -5.50 -0.49
CA LEU A 98 -1.16 -5.85 0.86
C LEU A 98 -1.58 -7.32 0.95
N THR A 99 -2.41 -7.77 0.01
CA THR A 99 -2.99 -9.11 -0.05
C THR A 99 -2.39 -9.94 -1.18
N PRO A 100 -2.46 -11.29 -1.12
CA PRO A 100 -1.97 -12.16 -2.19
C PRO A 100 -2.57 -11.90 -3.58
N ASP A 101 -3.75 -11.28 -3.64
CA ASP A 101 -4.43 -10.94 -4.90
C ASP A 101 -3.86 -9.66 -5.54
N ASN A 102 -3.12 -8.85 -4.79
CA ASN A 102 -2.48 -7.66 -5.31
C ASN A 102 -1.28 -8.02 -6.21
N PHE A 103 -1.16 -7.33 -7.36
CA PHE A 103 -0.15 -7.61 -8.38
C PHE A 103 1.30 -7.61 -7.86
N TYR A 104 1.63 -6.73 -6.91
CA TYR A 104 3.00 -6.61 -6.38
C TYR A 104 3.22 -7.38 -5.07
N PHE A 105 2.25 -8.16 -4.59
CA PHE A 105 2.42 -8.94 -3.36
C PHE A 105 3.57 -9.93 -3.46
N GLN A 106 3.59 -10.74 -4.53
CA GLN A 106 4.65 -11.72 -4.73
C GLN A 106 6.01 -11.05 -4.94
N ALA A 107 6.04 -9.95 -5.70
CA ALA A 107 7.25 -9.17 -5.92
C ALA A 107 7.82 -8.60 -4.61
N ARG A 108 6.95 -8.16 -3.68
CA ARG A 108 7.35 -7.71 -2.34
C ARG A 108 7.98 -8.84 -1.52
N VAL A 109 7.33 -10.01 -1.48
CA VAL A 109 7.82 -11.17 -0.71
C VAL A 109 9.18 -11.62 -1.24
N GLU A 110 9.30 -11.78 -2.56
CA GLU A 110 10.57 -12.17 -3.19
C GLU A 110 11.65 -11.08 -3.06
N SER A 111 11.28 -9.79 -3.15
CA SER A 111 12.20 -8.68 -2.92
C SER A 111 12.76 -8.68 -1.50
N ALA A 112 11.95 -9.01 -0.49
CA ALA A 112 12.41 -9.09 0.90
C ALA A 112 13.41 -10.23 1.11
N LEU A 113 13.32 -11.29 0.28
CA LEU A 113 14.20 -12.45 0.30
C LEU A 113 15.49 -12.28 -0.53
N ASP A 114 15.56 -11.22 -1.34
CA ASP A 114 16.67 -10.96 -2.25
C ASP A 114 17.86 -10.30 -1.52
N ILE A 115 18.96 -11.05 -1.44
CA ILE A 115 20.19 -10.63 -0.74
C ILE A 115 20.81 -9.41 -1.41
N ASP A 116 20.85 -9.39 -2.73
CA ASP A 116 21.50 -8.33 -3.49
C ASP A 116 20.69 -7.03 -3.44
N CYS A 117 19.36 -7.17 -3.45
CA CYS A 117 18.42 -6.10 -3.20
C CYS A 117 18.60 -5.50 -1.81
N ASN A 118 18.57 -6.33 -0.76
CA ASN A 118 18.71 -5.91 0.63
C ASN A 118 20.05 -5.21 0.87
N GLY A 119 21.14 -5.68 0.26
CA GLY A 119 22.45 -5.03 0.35
C GLY A 119 22.44 -3.60 -0.19
N ILE A 120 21.81 -3.36 -1.35
CA ILE A 120 21.66 -2.01 -1.91
C ILE A 120 20.73 -1.18 -1.01
N MET A 121 19.60 -1.74 -0.59
CA MET A 121 18.66 -1.08 0.31
C MET A 121 19.32 -0.60 1.59
N VAL A 122 20.21 -1.40 2.20
CA VAL A 122 20.97 -0.98 3.40
C VAL A 122 21.82 0.27 3.10
N SER A 123 22.49 0.31 1.96
CA SER A 123 23.41 1.40 1.59
C SER A 123 22.75 2.67 1.04
N SER A 124 21.49 2.61 0.60
CA SER A 124 20.79 3.76 0.02
C SER A 124 20.01 4.55 1.08
N ASP A 125 19.91 5.87 0.97
CA ASP A 125 19.13 6.71 1.91
C ASP A 125 17.79 7.22 1.35
N SER A 126 17.57 7.10 0.04
CA SER A 126 16.38 7.56 -0.69
C SER A 126 15.92 6.53 -1.72
N THR A 127 14.67 6.64 -2.19
CA THR A 127 14.18 5.77 -3.29
C THR A 127 15.04 5.95 -4.54
N LEU A 128 15.44 7.19 -4.84
CA LEU A 128 16.31 7.52 -5.97
C LEU A 128 17.70 6.87 -5.84
N GLY A 129 18.30 6.93 -4.65
CA GLY A 129 19.58 6.27 -4.37
C GLY A 129 19.51 4.75 -4.50
N LEU A 130 18.38 4.15 -4.15
CA LEU A 130 18.12 2.72 -4.37
C LEU A 130 18.07 2.40 -5.86
N MET A 131 17.32 3.18 -6.65
CA MET A 131 17.23 2.98 -8.10
C MET A 131 18.59 3.09 -8.78
N SER A 132 19.39 4.10 -8.42
CA SER A 132 20.76 4.24 -8.93
C SER A 132 21.61 3.02 -8.58
N GLY A 133 21.62 2.60 -7.31
CA GLY A 133 22.41 1.46 -6.87
C GLY A 133 22.00 0.14 -7.55
N MET A 134 20.72 -0.06 -7.84
CA MET A 134 20.25 -1.22 -8.61
C MET A 134 20.70 -1.19 -10.08
N MET A 135 20.67 -0.02 -10.73
CA MET A 135 21.17 0.15 -12.10
C MET A 135 22.68 -0.06 -12.17
N ASP A 136 23.44 0.52 -11.23
CA ASP A 136 24.88 0.36 -11.14
C ASP A 136 25.27 -1.11 -10.96
N LYS A 137 24.60 -1.81 -10.03
CA LYS A 137 24.86 -3.24 -9.79
C LYS A 137 24.48 -4.12 -10.99
N ARG A 138 23.45 -3.75 -11.76
CA ARG A 138 23.06 -4.46 -12.99
C ARG A 138 24.02 -4.22 -14.15
N SER A 139 24.66 -3.05 -14.22
CA SER A 139 25.65 -2.73 -15.25
C SER A 139 27.04 -3.29 -14.96
N ALA A 140 27.37 -3.55 -13.68
CA ALA A 140 28.62 -4.17 -13.27
C ALA A 140 28.75 -5.61 -13.82
N THR A 141 29.80 -5.87 -14.60
CA THR A 141 30.08 -7.19 -15.16
C THR A 141 30.54 -8.16 -14.06
N GLY A 142 29.83 -9.29 -13.92
CA GLY A 142 30.21 -10.38 -13.01
C GLY A 142 29.63 -10.31 -11.59
N GLY A 143 28.81 -9.30 -11.26
CA GLY A 143 28.03 -9.26 -10.02
C GLY A 143 26.69 -9.99 -10.14
N SER A 144 26.18 -10.52 -9.02
CA SER A 144 24.79 -10.96 -8.93
C SER A 144 23.87 -9.73 -8.97
N ALA A 145 23.01 -9.65 -9.98
CA ALA A 145 22.07 -8.55 -10.15
C ALA A 145 20.85 -8.75 -9.24
N PRO A 146 20.19 -7.66 -8.79
CA PRO A 146 18.89 -7.77 -8.13
C PRO A 146 17.91 -8.55 -9.00
N THR A 147 17.07 -9.37 -8.37
CA THR A 147 16.03 -10.14 -9.05
C THR A 147 15.03 -9.22 -9.74
N ALA A 148 14.33 -9.77 -10.73
CA ALA A 148 13.24 -9.06 -11.41
C ALA A 148 12.12 -8.65 -10.43
N ALA A 149 11.86 -9.48 -9.41
CA ALA A 149 10.90 -9.18 -8.35
C ALA A 149 11.31 -7.98 -7.49
N CYS A 150 12.57 -7.94 -7.03
CA CYS A 150 13.13 -6.78 -6.33
C CYS A 150 13.02 -5.51 -7.18
N SER A 151 13.45 -5.60 -8.44
CA SER A 151 13.40 -4.47 -9.37
C SER A 151 11.97 -3.97 -9.56
N SER A 152 11.02 -4.89 -9.76
CA SER A 152 9.60 -4.58 -9.97
C SER A 152 8.96 -3.90 -8.75
N PHE A 153 9.13 -4.47 -7.56
CA PHE A 153 8.58 -3.89 -6.34
C PHE A 153 9.18 -2.51 -6.06
N ASN A 154 10.50 -2.36 -6.15
CA ASN A 154 11.15 -1.09 -5.85
C ASN A 154 10.94 -0.02 -6.93
N CYS A 155 10.76 -0.42 -8.19
CA CYS A 155 10.25 0.47 -9.24
C CYS A 155 8.88 1.02 -8.87
N LYS A 156 7.97 0.18 -8.37
CA LYS A 156 6.65 0.62 -7.93
C LYS A 156 6.71 1.54 -6.70
N VAL A 157 7.59 1.26 -5.75
CA VAL A 157 7.89 2.16 -4.62
C VAL A 157 8.37 3.52 -5.10
N PHE A 158 9.35 3.54 -6.01
CA PHE A 158 9.86 4.77 -6.59
C PHE A 158 8.75 5.54 -7.34
N LEU A 159 7.98 4.85 -8.18
CA LEU A 159 6.85 5.44 -8.91
C LEU A 159 5.84 6.06 -7.93
N ASN A 160 5.45 5.37 -6.86
CA ASN A 160 4.54 5.93 -5.85
C ASN A 160 5.16 7.09 -5.05
N SER A 161 6.48 7.22 -5.00
CA SER A 161 7.18 8.34 -4.33
C SER A 161 7.25 9.63 -5.16
N VAL A 162 7.18 9.50 -6.50
CA VAL A 162 7.34 10.65 -7.41
C VAL A 162 6.12 10.93 -8.28
N LEU A 163 5.36 9.90 -8.69
CA LEU A 163 4.22 10.07 -9.58
C LEU A 163 2.96 10.47 -8.84
N ARG A 164 2.24 11.42 -9.43
CA ARG A 164 0.85 11.70 -9.10
C ARG A 164 0.01 10.48 -9.48
N THR A 165 -0.46 9.76 -8.48
CA THR A 165 -1.71 9.01 -8.66
C THR A 165 -2.79 9.74 -7.87
N GLU A 166 -3.97 9.91 -8.47
CA GLU A 166 -5.07 10.61 -7.83
C GLU A 166 -5.30 10.05 -6.41
N ASN A 167 -5.52 10.96 -5.45
CA ASN A 167 -5.75 10.63 -4.03
C ASN A 167 -4.56 9.99 -3.31
N THR A 168 -3.33 10.44 -3.58
CA THR A 168 -2.16 9.97 -2.82
C THR A 168 -1.67 10.95 -1.78
N ASP A 169 -1.17 10.38 -0.69
CA ASP A 169 -0.68 11.11 0.48
C ASP A 169 0.74 11.67 0.28
N LEU A 170 1.37 11.30 -0.83
CA LEU A 170 2.72 11.72 -1.23
C LEU A 170 2.63 12.78 -2.33
N PRO A 171 3.61 13.70 -2.44
CA PRO A 171 3.59 14.74 -3.44
C PRO A 171 3.45 14.17 -4.84
N GLY A 172 2.51 14.74 -5.57
CA GLY A 172 2.60 14.81 -7.02
C GLY A 172 3.50 15.97 -7.43
N LEU A 173 4.07 15.85 -8.62
CA LEU A 173 4.93 16.84 -9.26
C LEU A 173 4.18 18.13 -9.70
N SER A 174 2.86 18.27 -9.50
CA SER A 174 2.04 19.32 -10.13
C SER A 174 1.13 20.15 -9.21
N THR A 175 0.95 19.78 -7.94
CA THR A 175 0.17 20.58 -6.97
C THR A 175 0.86 20.57 -5.62
N ASP A 176 0.91 21.72 -4.95
CA ASP A 176 1.42 21.80 -3.58
C ASP A 176 0.55 21.01 -2.58
N THR A 177 -0.64 20.54 -2.96
CA THR A 177 -1.56 19.85 -2.05
C THR A 177 -1.44 18.33 -2.08
N CYS A 178 -1.09 17.74 -0.93
CA CYS A 178 -1.13 16.29 -0.69
C CYS A 178 -2.38 15.88 0.10
N THR A 179 -3.02 14.74 -0.23
CA THR A 179 -4.15 14.21 0.56
C THR A 179 -3.68 13.41 1.79
N ASN A 180 -4.61 12.87 2.58
CA ASN A 180 -4.29 11.91 3.65
C ASN A 180 -5.28 10.72 3.60
N THR A 181 -5.55 10.26 2.40
CA THR A 181 -6.53 9.21 2.10
C THR A 181 -6.08 7.85 2.66
N TYR A 182 -4.77 7.61 2.71
CA TYR A 182 -4.17 6.38 3.23
C TYR A 182 -3.65 6.51 4.66
N GLY A 183 -3.86 7.67 5.30
CA GLY A 183 -3.44 7.92 6.68
C GLY A 183 -1.92 7.94 6.86
N LEU A 184 -1.16 8.23 5.81
CA LEU A 184 0.31 8.23 5.84
C LEU A 184 0.91 9.54 6.39
N LYS A 185 0.13 10.64 6.42
CA LYS A 185 0.60 11.90 7.01
C LYS A 185 0.60 11.80 8.53
N PHE A 186 1.72 12.18 9.14
CA PHE A 186 1.79 12.37 10.59
C PHE A 186 0.88 13.52 11.01
N ALA A 187 0.28 13.39 12.20
CA ALA A 187 -0.53 14.45 12.80
C ALA A 187 0.25 15.77 13.04
N SER A 188 1.58 15.77 12.95
CA SER A 188 2.42 16.97 13.00
C SER A 188 2.52 17.69 11.64
N ILE A 189 2.25 16.99 10.53
CA ILE A 189 2.30 17.52 9.15
C ILE A 189 0.85 17.74 8.68
N ASN A 190 0.16 18.67 9.34
CA ASN A 190 -1.23 18.99 9.02
C ASN A 190 -1.37 20.01 7.89
N GLU A 191 -0.28 20.66 7.47
CA GLU A 191 -0.34 21.61 6.38
C GLU A 191 -0.54 20.88 5.04
N PRO A 192 -1.57 21.23 4.26
CA PRO A 192 -1.81 20.62 2.95
C PRO A 192 -0.61 20.74 2.00
N SER A 193 0.19 21.79 2.18
CA SER A 193 1.35 22.19 1.38
C SER A 193 2.65 21.43 1.64
N ASP A 194 2.79 20.77 2.80
CA ASP A 194 4.05 20.12 3.18
C ASP A 194 4.04 18.65 2.77
N CYS A 195 4.54 18.40 1.56
CA CYS A 195 4.56 17.09 0.96
C CYS A 195 5.92 16.40 1.16
N ILE A 196 5.90 15.27 1.87
CA ILE A 196 7.08 14.56 2.41
C ILE A 196 8.16 14.21 1.35
N CYS A 197 7.77 13.93 0.10
CA CYS A 197 8.70 13.52 -0.97
C CYS A 197 9.21 14.63 -1.91
N ALA A 198 8.90 15.91 -1.65
CA ALA A 198 9.29 17.01 -2.53
C ALA A 198 10.81 17.10 -2.84
N PRO A 199 11.73 16.82 -1.88
CA PRO A 199 13.17 16.83 -2.18
C PRO A 199 13.62 15.74 -3.16
N GLU A 200 13.02 14.55 -3.13
CA GLU A 200 13.38 13.47 -4.06
C GLU A 200 12.91 13.80 -5.48
N VAL A 201 11.72 14.36 -5.59
CA VAL A 201 11.14 14.87 -6.83
C VAL A 201 12.04 15.95 -7.47
N THR A 202 12.51 16.92 -6.69
CA THR A 202 13.34 18.02 -7.21
C THR A 202 14.75 17.58 -7.60
N ALA A 203 15.27 16.49 -7.02
CA ALA A 203 16.57 15.91 -7.37
C ALA A 203 16.56 15.11 -8.68
N LEU A 204 15.39 14.72 -9.17
CA LEU A 204 15.26 13.93 -10.39
C LEU A 204 15.48 14.84 -11.62
N ASN A 205 16.46 14.49 -12.46
CA ASN A 205 16.67 15.14 -13.75
C ASN A 205 16.19 14.24 -14.89
N LEU A 206 16.00 14.78 -16.10
CA LEU A 206 15.47 13.97 -17.20
C LEU A 206 16.37 12.77 -17.50
N GLY A 207 17.69 12.97 -17.61
CA GLY A 207 18.62 11.89 -17.95
C GLY A 207 18.53 10.70 -16.99
N LEU A 208 18.41 10.96 -15.70
CA LEU A 208 18.21 9.94 -14.67
C LEU A 208 16.80 9.34 -14.73
N SER A 209 15.76 10.14 -14.99
CA SER A 209 14.39 9.66 -15.16
C SER A 209 14.24 8.70 -16.34
N THR A 210 14.94 8.97 -17.45
CA THR A 210 14.96 8.09 -18.64
C THR A 210 15.65 6.77 -18.32
N GLN A 211 16.80 6.81 -17.63
CA GLN A 211 17.48 5.58 -17.19
C GLN A 211 16.61 4.74 -16.25
N ILE A 212 15.92 5.39 -15.31
CA ILE A 212 14.99 4.70 -14.41
C ILE A 212 13.79 4.14 -15.18
N ALA A 213 13.26 4.87 -16.16
CA ALA A 213 12.18 4.40 -17.00
C ALA A 213 12.59 3.15 -17.81
N GLU A 214 13.78 3.18 -18.42
CA GLU A 214 14.37 2.02 -19.10
C GLU A 214 14.58 0.84 -18.16
N PHE A 215 15.07 1.09 -16.94
CA PHE A 215 15.30 0.05 -15.92
C PHE A 215 13.99 -0.59 -15.44
N CYS A 216 12.96 0.23 -15.18
CA CYS A 216 11.65 -0.23 -14.73
C CYS A 216 10.75 -0.75 -15.87
N GLY A 217 11.15 -0.53 -17.12
CA GLY A 217 10.42 -0.94 -18.32
C GLY A 217 9.00 -0.38 -18.34
N ASN A 218 8.04 -1.23 -18.72
CA ASN A 218 6.65 -0.84 -18.92
C ASN A 218 5.96 -0.25 -17.68
N MET A 219 6.48 -0.50 -16.47
CA MET A 219 5.92 0.09 -15.24
C MET A 219 6.12 1.60 -15.16
N ALA A 220 7.21 2.11 -15.76
CA ALA A 220 7.56 3.52 -15.76
C ALA A 220 7.30 4.21 -17.11
N ASN A 221 7.04 3.43 -18.17
CA ASN A 221 6.77 3.94 -19.51
C ASN A 221 5.54 4.86 -19.52
N GLY A 222 5.69 6.02 -20.15
CA GLY A 222 4.64 7.05 -20.25
C GLY A 222 4.66 8.01 -19.05
N LEU A 223 4.30 7.54 -17.85
CA LEU A 223 4.04 8.43 -16.70
C LEU A 223 5.29 9.14 -16.15
N LEU A 224 6.39 8.41 -15.95
CA LEU A 224 7.58 8.98 -15.31
C LEU A 224 8.34 9.91 -16.25
N GLY A 225 8.43 9.53 -17.52
CA GLY A 225 8.96 10.39 -18.57
C GLY A 225 8.15 11.67 -18.69
N MET A 226 6.82 11.56 -18.75
CA MET A 226 5.93 12.71 -18.92
C MET A 226 5.99 13.71 -17.78
N GLU A 227 5.79 13.25 -16.55
CA GLU A 227 5.64 14.17 -15.43
C GLU A 227 6.98 14.86 -15.11
N MET A 228 8.10 14.15 -15.26
CA MET A 228 9.43 14.74 -15.13
C MET A 228 9.78 15.71 -16.24
N TYR A 229 9.40 15.36 -17.47
CA TYR A 229 9.55 16.23 -18.61
C TYR A 229 8.69 17.50 -18.46
N ALA A 230 7.43 17.35 -18.03
CA ALA A 230 6.53 18.45 -17.71
C ALA A 230 7.12 19.40 -16.66
N GLN A 231 7.72 18.86 -15.58
CA GLN A 231 8.39 19.70 -14.59
C GLN A 231 9.62 20.41 -15.14
N ASN A 232 10.46 19.71 -15.88
CA ASN A 232 11.65 20.34 -16.45
C ASN A 232 11.23 21.48 -17.40
N LEU A 233 10.19 21.27 -18.19
CA LEU A 233 9.61 22.31 -19.03
C LEU A 233 9.11 23.49 -18.21
N ARG A 234 8.29 23.26 -17.18
CA ARG A 234 7.78 24.35 -16.31
C ARG A 234 8.89 25.15 -15.60
N LYS A 235 10.01 24.50 -15.27
CA LYS A 235 11.15 25.15 -14.59
C LYS A 235 12.08 25.90 -15.54
N SER A 236 12.26 25.40 -16.76
CA SER A 236 13.30 25.87 -17.68
C SER A 236 12.77 26.64 -18.89
N LYS A 237 11.46 26.62 -19.14
CA LYS A 237 10.83 27.17 -20.34
C LYS A 237 9.72 28.15 -19.99
N ASP A 238 9.28 28.93 -20.97
CA ASP A 238 8.14 29.82 -20.77
C ASP A 238 6.85 29.04 -20.51
N GLN A 239 5.92 29.68 -19.81
CA GLN A 239 4.71 29.05 -19.31
C GLN A 239 3.82 28.56 -20.47
N CYS A 240 3.74 29.31 -21.57
CA CYS A 240 2.98 28.93 -22.75
C CYS A 240 3.53 27.66 -23.41
N TYR A 241 4.83 27.61 -23.67
CA TYR A 241 5.52 26.44 -24.23
C TYR A 241 5.30 25.22 -23.35
N ALA A 242 5.61 25.36 -22.07
CA ALA A 242 5.44 24.28 -21.10
C ALA A 242 4.00 23.77 -21.10
N ASN A 243 3.00 24.66 -20.97
CA ASN A 243 1.60 24.27 -20.91
C ASN A 243 1.10 23.63 -22.21
N SER A 244 1.55 24.10 -23.36
CA SER A 244 1.10 23.56 -24.66
C SER A 244 1.68 22.19 -24.93
N VAL A 245 2.96 21.98 -24.62
CA VAL A 245 3.62 20.68 -24.72
C VAL A 245 3.00 19.69 -23.74
N ILE A 246 2.82 20.11 -22.47
CA ILE A 246 2.23 19.27 -21.42
C ILE A 246 0.79 18.91 -21.77
N GLY A 247 -0.04 19.89 -22.12
CA GLY A 247 -1.45 19.68 -22.43
C GLY A 247 -1.66 18.75 -23.63
N HIS A 248 -0.80 18.83 -24.65
CA HIS A 248 -0.85 17.90 -25.79
C HIS A 248 -0.59 16.45 -25.34
N PHE A 249 0.46 16.23 -24.57
CA PHE A 249 0.79 14.87 -24.14
C PHE A 249 -0.16 14.33 -23.07
N GLU A 250 -0.70 15.17 -22.19
CA GLU A 250 -1.79 14.79 -21.29
C GLU A 250 -3.02 14.34 -22.10
N ALA A 251 -3.39 15.06 -23.17
CA ALA A 251 -4.49 14.68 -24.05
C ALA A 251 -4.22 13.35 -24.79
N SER A 252 -2.99 13.13 -25.27
CA SER A 252 -2.57 11.88 -25.91
C SER A 252 -2.58 10.69 -24.94
N MET A 253 -2.17 10.88 -23.69
CA MET A 253 -2.27 9.83 -22.68
C MET A 253 -3.72 9.52 -22.32
N ALA A 254 -4.57 10.54 -22.22
CA ALA A 254 -5.99 10.38 -21.93
C ALA A 254 -6.74 9.67 -23.07
N SER A 255 -6.34 9.89 -24.33
CA SER A 255 -6.92 9.22 -25.50
C SER A 255 -6.44 7.77 -25.65
N GLY A 256 -5.29 7.42 -25.07
CA GLY A 256 -4.65 6.11 -25.21
C GLY A 256 -4.07 5.87 -26.61
N ASP A 257 -3.83 6.91 -27.40
CA ASP A 257 -3.31 6.81 -28.78
C ASP A 257 -1.82 6.40 -28.87
N GLY A 258 -1.12 6.41 -27.73
CA GLY A 258 0.29 6.03 -27.63
C GLY A 258 1.26 7.04 -28.25
N GLN A 259 0.81 8.21 -28.74
CA GLN A 259 1.68 9.23 -29.33
C GLN A 259 2.69 9.75 -28.32
N ALA A 260 2.24 10.13 -27.12
CA ALA A 260 3.13 10.52 -26.02
C ALA A 260 4.18 9.44 -25.74
N SER A 261 3.78 8.17 -25.62
CA SER A 261 4.72 7.07 -25.38
C SER A 261 5.75 6.93 -26.50
N ASN A 262 5.33 7.08 -27.76
CA ASN A 262 6.22 7.03 -28.92
C ASN A 262 7.17 8.23 -28.95
N PHE A 263 6.70 9.40 -28.56
CA PHE A 263 7.50 10.61 -28.43
C PHE A 263 8.62 10.42 -27.39
N PHE A 264 8.29 9.95 -26.18
CA PHE A 264 9.28 9.72 -25.13
C PHE A 264 10.24 8.57 -25.41
N ALA A 265 9.81 7.58 -26.20
CA ALA A 265 10.70 6.51 -26.66
C ALA A 265 11.79 7.01 -27.61
N GLN A 266 11.61 8.19 -28.22
CA GLN A 266 12.57 8.75 -29.16
C GLN A 266 13.49 9.78 -28.48
N ARG A 267 14.73 9.35 -28.22
CA ARG A 267 15.78 10.19 -27.61
C ARG A 267 16.00 11.52 -28.35
N ASN A 268 15.90 11.52 -29.69
CA ASN A 268 16.08 12.75 -30.48
C ASN A 268 14.98 13.78 -30.20
N CYS A 269 13.74 13.33 -30.04
CA CYS A 269 12.59 14.21 -29.90
C CYS A 269 12.53 14.83 -28.52
N THR A 270 12.73 13.99 -27.50
CA THR A 270 12.87 14.45 -26.10
C THR A 270 14.05 15.40 -25.95
N TYR A 271 15.21 15.11 -26.55
CA TYR A 271 16.37 16.00 -26.51
C TYR A 271 16.08 17.36 -27.18
N LEU A 272 15.51 17.36 -28.39
CA LEU A 272 15.20 18.60 -29.12
C LEU A 272 14.28 19.52 -28.31
N THR A 273 13.20 19.00 -27.73
CA THR A 273 12.32 19.79 -26.87
C THR A 273 13.06 20.42 -25.69
N GLN A 274 14.05 19.72 -25.13
CA GLN A 274 14.78 20.25 -23.99
C GLN A 274 15.72 21.39 -24.35
N GLN A 275 16.24 21.40 -25.57
CA GLN A 275 17.16 22.45 -26.01
C GLN A 275 16.43 23.75 -26.33
N VAL A 276 15.24 23.66 -26.93
CA VAL A 276 14.51 24.83 -27.43
C VAL A 276 13.63 25.48 -26.36
N TYR A 277 13.47 26.79 -26.41
CA TYR A 277 12.66 27.57 -25.48
C TYR A 277 11.23 27.75 -25.96
N THR A 278 11.00 27.68 -27.27
CA THR A 278 9.68 27.92 -27.88
C THR A 278 9.27 26.80 -28.83
N VAL A 279 7.99 26.76 -29.22
CA VAL A 279 7.47 25.76 -30.16
C VAL A 279 8.06 25.96 -31.56
N PHE A 280 8.23 27.20 -32.02
CA PHE A 280 8.78 27.47 -33.35
C PHE A 280 10.30 27.24 -33.40
N GLU A 281 11.03 27.50 -32.31
CA GLU A 281 12.46 27.20 -32.24
C GLU A 281 12.73 25.70 -32.41
N TRP A 282 11.79 24.84 -31.98
CA TRP A 282 11.85 23.42 -32.28
C TRP A 282 11.93 23.12 -33.78
N PHE A 283 11.10 23.80 -34.57
CA PHE A 283 11.04 23.61 -36.02
C PHE A 283 12.25 24.20 -36.74
N THR A 284 12.78 25.34 -36.28
CA THR A 284 13.99 25.94 -36.87
C THR A 284 15.25 25.15 -36.51
N LEU A 285 15.38 24.66 -35.27
CA LEU A 285 16.50 23.82 -34.85
C LEU A 285 16.50 22.46 -35.57
N LYS A 286 15.32 21.96 -35.96
CA LYS A 286 15.21 20.77 -36.81
C LYS A 286 15.80 21.00 -38.22
N GLU A 287 15.58 22.17 -38.82
CA GLU A 287 16.08 22.50 -40.16
C GLU A 287 17.56 22.85 -40.17
N HIS A 288 18.07 23.41 -39.08
CA HIS A 288 19.50 23.54 -38.88
C HIS A 288 20.11 22.16 -38.60
N GLU A 289 20.50 21.46 -39.68
CA GLU A 289 21.42 20.30 -39.67
C GLU A 289 22.81 20.64 -39.05
N GLU A 290 22.93 21.75 -38.33
CA GLU A 290 24.16 22.10 -37.64
C GLU A 290 24.43 21.07 -36.56
N THR A 291 25.60 20.45 -36.72
CA THR A 291 26.15 19.48 -35.81
C THR A 291 26.38 20.14 -34.46
N LEU A 292 25.42 19.99 -33.55
CA LEU A 292 25.58 20.35 -32.15
C LEU A 292 26.65 19.45 -31.55
N TYR A 293 27.79 20.06 -31.20
CA TYR A 293 28.85 19.38 -30.47
C TYR A 293 28.45 19.27 -29.00
N VAL A 294 27.75 18.19 -28.66
CA VAL A 294 27.49 17.84 -27.26
C VAL A 294 28.79 17.28 -26.68
N ASN A 295 29.43 18.03 -25.79
CA ASN A 295 30.60 17.60 -25.00
C ASN A 295 31.81 17.10 -25.83
N GLY A 296 32.06 17.65 -27.01
CA GLY A 296 33.24 17.33 -27.81
C GLY A 296 33.24 15.94 -28.48
N LEU A 297 32.09 15.25 -28.50
CA LEU A 297 31.92 14.01 -29.26
C LEU A 297 31.36 14.28 -30.66
N THR A 298 31.47 13.27 -31.52
CA THR A 298 31.17 13.31 -32.95
C THR A 298 29.84 13.99 -33.29
N PRO A 299 29.78 14.72 -34.43
CA PRO A 299 28.59 15.43 -34.89
C PRO A 299 27.33 14.56 -34.83
N PHE A 300 26.35 14.96 -34.02
CA PHE A 300 25.07 14.27 -33.90
C PHE A 300 24.07 14.92 -34.87
N ARG A 301 23.62 14.20 -35.90
CA ARG A 301 22.54 14.68 -36.76
C ARG A 301 21.19 14.41 -36.10
N PHE A 302 20.43 15.48 -35.87
CA PHE A 302 19.04 15.36 -35.44
C PHE A 302 18.16 15.05 -36.64
N ASN A 303 17.86 13.77 -36.85
CA ASN A 303 16.76 13.36 -37.71
C ASN A 303 15.61 12.88 -36.81
N PRO A 304 14.76 13.78 -36.29
CA PRO A 304 13.60 13.37 -35.50
C PRO A 304 12.66 12.55 -36.39
N ALA A 305 12.06 11.48 -35.84
CA ALA A 305 11.12 10.72 -36.65
C ALA A 305 9.90 11.58 -37.01
N SER A 306 9.23 11.22 -38.11
CA SER A 306 8.03 11.92 -38.59
C SER A 306 6.93 12.03 -37.53
N THR A 307 6.85 11.07 -36.60
CA THR A 307 5.91 11.11 -35.46
C THR A 307 6.13 12.33 -34.59
N CYS A 308 7.37 12.70 -34.30
CA CYS A 308 7.67 13.84 -33.44
C CYS A 308 7.34 15.17 -34.10
N VAL A 309 7.48 15.24 -35.43
CA VAL A 309 7.06 16.41 -36.20
C VAL A 309 5.54 16.56 -36.10
N LEU A 310 4.79 15.47 -36.24
CA LEU A 310 3.33 15.47 -36.10
C LEU A 310 2.90 15.92 -34.70
N ASP A 311 3.52 15.39 -33.64
CA ASP A 311 3.25 15.77 -32.26
C ASP A 311 3.54 17.28 -32.05
N PHE A 312 4.64 17.80 -32.59
CA PHE A 312 4.95 19.23 -32.52
C PHE A 312 4.02 20.12 -33.34
N CYS A 313 3.48 19.62 -34.45
CA CYS A 313 2.42 20.31 -35.17
C CYS A 313 1.13 20.43 -34.35
N ASP A 314 0.80 19.38 -33.58
CA ASP A 314 -0.31 19.42 -32.63
C ASP A 314 -0.05 20.33 -31.43
N ILE A 315 1.17 20.31 -30.88
CA ILE A 315 1.59 21.23 -29.81
C ILE A 315 1.49 22.69 -30.29
N PHE A 316 1.95 22.99 -31.50
CA PHE A 316 1.82 24.33 -32.09
C PHE A 316 0.36 24.73 -32.26
N ASN A 317 -0.49 23.81 -32.73
CA ASN A 317 -1.93 24.04 -32.81
C ASN A 317 -2.52 24.39 -31.42
N THR A 318 -2.19 23.61 -30.40
CA THR A 318 -2.61 23.89 -29.02
C THR A 318 -2.11 25.25 -28.54
N THR A 319 -0.87 25.62 -28.88
CA THR A 319 -0.27 26.91 -28.52
C THR A 319 -1.04 28.10 -29.10
N LEU A 320 -1.51 27.99 -30.35
CA LEU A 320 -2.29 29.04 -31.00
C LEU A 320 -3.62 29.32 -30.31
N TYR A 321 -4.28 28.28 -29.79
CA TYR A 321 -5.63 28.38 -29.24
C TYR A 321 -5.67 28.27 -27.70
N SER A 322 -4.52 28.08 -27.05
CA SER A 322 -4.47 27.94 -25.60
C SER A 322 -4.72 29.29 -24.91
N PRO A 323 -5.71 29.39 -24.01
CA PRO A 323 -5.95 30.62 -23.27
C PRO A 323 -4.82 30.95 -22.28
N SER A 324 -3.94 29.99 -21.99
CA SER A 324 -2.77 30.19 -21.12
C SER A 324 -1.58 30.83 -21.84
N CYS A 325 -1.64 30.98 -23.16
CA CYS A 325 -0.58 31.57 -23.98
C CYS A 325 -0.90 33.03 -24.31
N ASN A 326 -0.23 33.97 -23.63
CA ASN A 326 -0.44 35.39 -23.88
C ASN A 326 0.58 35.95 -24.89
N TRP A 327 0.27 35.76 -26.17
CA TRP A 327 1.07 36.21 -27.32
C TRP A 327 1.57 37.67 -27.23
N PRO A 328 0.77 38.68 -26.83
CA PRO A 328 1.27 40.06 -26.73
C PRO A 328 2.20 40.34 -25.54
N SER A 329 2.25 39.50 -24.51
CA SER A 329 3.14 39.72 -23.34
C SER A 329 4.37 38.82 -23.32
N GLU A 330 4.38 37.75 -24.11
CA GLU A 330 5.50 36.80 -24.16
C GLU A 330 6.51 37.19 -25.25
N ALA A 331 7.65 37.74 -24.81
CA ALA A 331 8.72 38.20 -25.70
C ALA A 331 9.19 37.13 -26.69
N ASN A 332 9.19 35.87 -26.26
CA ASN A 332 9.54 34.71 -27.05
C ASN A 332 8.57 34.46 -28.22
N LEU A 333 7.27 34.69 -28.03
CA LEU A 333 6.28 34.50 -29.10
C LEU A 333 6.29 35.69 -30.10
N LEU A 334 6.60 36.89 -29.62
CA LEU A 334 6.72 38.10 -30.44
C LEU A 334 7.93 38.06 -31.38
N SER A 335 8.98 37.30 -31.05
CA SER A 335 10.18 37.18 -31.89
C SER A 335 10.01 36.27 -33.11
N MET A 336 8.85 35.61 -33.25
CA MET A 336 8.59 34.77 -34.42
C MET A 336 8.60 35.60 -35.70
N THR A 337 9.37 35.16 -36.69
CA THR A 337 9.47 35.79 -38.02
C THR A 337 8.55 35.09 -39.02
N GLU A 338 8.31 35.73 -40.17
CA GLU A 338 7.58 35.10 -41.28
C GLU A 338 8.32 33.84 -41.81
N ALA A 339 9.65 33.84 -41.77
CA ALA A 339 10.45 32.68 -42.14
C ALA A 339 10.19 31.50 -41.20
N ASP A 340 10.18 31.72 -39.89
CA ASP A 340 9.88 30.69 -38.89
C ASP A 340 8.48 30.10 -39.12
N LEU A 341 7.49 30.97 -39.40
CA LEU A 341 6.13 30.53 -39.69
C LEU A 341 6.06 29.67 -40.96
N ASN A 342 6.79 30.02 -42.00
CA ASN A 342 6.84 29.24 -43.23
C ASN A 342 7.48 27.85 -42.99
N VAL A 343 8.47 27.76 -42.09
CA VAL A 343 9.05 26.48 -41.65
C VAL A 343 8.00 25.64 -40.91
N VAL A 344 7.19 26.23 -40.02
CA VAL A 344 6.11 25.49 -39.36
C VAL A 344 5.07 24.99 -40.38
N ILE A 345 4.65 25.85 -41.31
CA ILE A 345 3.67 25.49 -42.34
C ILE A 345 4.18 24.35 -43.24
N SER A 346 5.44 24.41 -43.65
CA SER A 346 6.05 23.37 -44.51
C SER A 346 6.15 22.02 -43.81
N ASN A 347 6.40 22.02 -42.49
CA ASN A 347 6.52 20.82 -41.68
C ASN A 347 5.17 20.26 -41.20
N CYS A 348 4.11 21.08 -41.22
CA CYS A 348 2.78 20.73 -40.71
C CYS A 348 1.66 20.78 -41.76
N PRO A 349 1.82 20.19 -42.97
CA PRO A 349 0.83 20.30 -44.04
C PRO A 349 -0.52 19.67 -43.65
N SER A 350 -0.51 18.67 -42.76
CA SER A 350 -1.71 17.99 -42.28
C SER A 350 -2.64 18.87 -41.41
N LYS A 351 -2.13 19.96 -40.85
CA LYS A 351 -2.92 20.91 -40.04
C LYS A 351 -3.56 22.02 -40.87
N GLY A 352 -3.21 22.14 -42.15
CA GLY A 352 -3.76 23.18 -43.03
C GLY A 352 -3.41 24.60 -42.58
N PHE A 353 -2.28 24.77 -41.86
CA PHE A 353 -1.85 26.09 -41.43
C PHE A 353 -1.59 26.99 -42.64
N THR A 354 -2.11 28.21 -42.57
CA THR A 354 -1.79 29.28 -43.51
C THR A 354 -1.29 30.47 -42.73
N ALA A 355 -0.43 31.30 -43.33
CA ALA A 355 0.07 32.50 -42.64
C ALA A 355 -1.07 33.39 -42.15
N GLN A 356 -2.11 33.55 -42.98
CA GLN A 356 -3.32 34.29 -42.63
C GLN A 356 -4.12 33.64 -41.50
N GLY A 357 -4.29 32.32 -41.52
CA GLY A 357 -5.02 31.60 -40.46
C GLY A 357 -4.30 31.68 -39.11
N VAL A 358 -2.98 31.53 -39.10
CA VAL A 358 -2.15 31.67 -37.90
C VAL A 358 -2.20 33.10 -37.36
N CYS A 359 -2.01 34.11 -38.22
CA CYS A 359 -2.12 35.52 -37.81
C CYS A 359 -3.54 35.92 -37.38
N ALA A 360 -4.60 35.28 -37.91
CA ALA A 360 -5.96 35.51 -37.45
C ALA A 360 -6.23 34.88 -36.06
N ALA A 361 -5.61 33.74 -35.76
CA ALA A 361 -5.70 33.11 -34.44
C ALA A 361 -4.99 33.94 -33.36
N ILE A 362 -3.94 34.67 -33.73
CA ILE A 362 -3.14 35.48 -32.80
C ILE A 362 -3.61 36.94 -32.84
N SER A 363 -4.61 37.30 -32.02
CA SER A 363 -5.27 38.62 -32.07
C SER A 363 -4.34 39.84 -31.88
N TYR A 364 -3.16 39.67 -31.26
CA TYR A 364 -2.13 40.69 -31.08
C TYR A 364 -0.73 40.07 -31.23
N GLY A 365 -0.46 39.54 -32.43
CA GLY A 365 0.74 38.75 -32.72
C GLY A 365 1.98 39.54 -33.15
N PRO A 366 3.01 38.82 -33.66
CA PRO A 366 4.24 39.40 -34.16
C PRO A 366 4.00 40.49 -35.20
N SER A 367 4.96 41.42 -35.37
CA SER A 367 4.80 42.58 -36.25
C SER A 367 4.48 42.22 -37.70
N PHE A 368 4.92 41.06 -38.19
CA PHE A 368 4.61 40.61 -39.54
C PHE A 368 3.12 40.26 -39.72
N CYS A 369 2.37 39.92 -38.66
CA CYS A 369 0.94 39.65 -38.78
C CYS A 369 0.12 40.90 -39.16
N ALA A 370 0.68 42.11 -38.97
CA ALA A 370 0.05 43.35 -39.43
C ALA A 370 -0.20 43.37 -40.95
N GLN A 371 0.54 42.60 -41.75
CA GLN A 371 0.33 42.50 -43.20
C GLN A 371 -0.82 41.57 -43.59
N TYR A 372 -1.26 40.70 -42.68
CA TYR A 372 -2.31 39.69 -42.93
C TYR A 372 -3.64 40.03 -42.28
N VAL A 373 -3.65 40.91 -41.26
CA VAL A 373 -4.89 41.43 -40.70
C VAL A 373 -5.39 42.53 -41.65
N PRO A 374 -6.53 42.36 -42.35
CA PRO A 374 -7.09 43.44 -43.13
C PRO A 374 -7.33 44.61 -42.17
N ALA A 375 -6.81 45.79 -42.50
CA ALA A 375 -6.98 46.99 -41.68
C ALA A 375 -8.46 47.09 -41.33
N VAL A 376 -8.80 46.81 -40.07
CA VAL A 376 -10.16 47.00 -39.59
C VAL A 376 -10.39 48.48 -39.74
N VAL A 377 -11.15 48.85 -40.77
CA VAL A 377 -11.60 50.21 -40.99
C VAL A 377 -12.47 50.52 -39.78
N THR A 378 -11.87 51.09 -38.74
CA THR A 378 -12.60 51.80 -37.70
C THR A 378 -13.30 52.94 -38.42
N THR A 379 -14.52 52.69 -38.91
CA THR A 379 -15.45 53.72 -39.31
C THR A 379 -15.81 54.48 -38.05
N THR A 380 -15.02 55.49 -37.73
CA THR A 380 -15.47 56.60 -36.90
C THR A 380 -16.70 57.20 -37.58
N VAL A 381 -17.89 56.85 -37.09
CA VAL A 381 -19.13 57.53 -37.43
C VAL A 381 -19.04 58.92 -36.80
N ALA A 382 -18.43 59.85 -37.52
CA ALA A 382 -18.56 61.27 -37.26
C ALA A 382 -19.95 61.70 -37.76
N GLY A 383 -20.89 61.85 -36.82
CA GLY A 383 -22.22 62.38 -37.09
C GLY A 383 -22.18 63.86 -37.44
N ALA A 384 -23.12 64.28 -38.29
CA ALA A 384 -23.50 65.68 -38.47
C ALA A 384 -25.02 65.79 -38.39
N GLY A 385 -25.52 66.58 -37.44
CA GLY A 385 -26.95 66.90 -37.29
C GLY A 385 -27.29 67.29 -35.86
N GLY A 386 -27.02 68.54 -35.50
CA GLY A 386 -27.15 69.05 -34.13
C GLY A 386 -28.57 69.32 -33.65
N ALA A 387 -28.75 69.25 -32.34
CA ALA A 387 -29.62 70.13 -31.57
C ALA A 387 -29.05 70.29 -30.15
N SER A 388 -29.03 71.55 -29.73
CA SER A 388 -28.42 72.11 -28.52
C SER A 388 -29.09 71.65 -27.22
N SER A 389 -28.30 71.41 -26.15
CA SER A 389 -28.39 72.16 -24.89
C SER A 389 -27.38 71.72 -23.81
N ARG A 390 -26.74 72.75 -23.23
CA ARG A 390 -26.25 72.91 -21.84
C ARG A 390 -25.06 72.07 -21.30
N ARG A 391 -23.92 72.78 -21.22
CA ARG A 391 -22.99 72.99 -20.07
C ARG A 391 -23.02 72.02 -18.87
N LEU A 392 -21.81 71.48 -18.60
CA LEU A 392 -21.09 71.32 -17.30
C LEU A 392 -21.79 70.43 -16.24
N GLN A 393 -21.15 69.53 -15.48
CA GLN A 393 -19.77 69.42 -15.01
C GLN A 393 -19.60 68.06 -14.27
N GLU A 394 -18.36 67.56 -14.23
CA GLU A 394 -17.75 66.71 -13.17
C GLU A 394 -18.33 65.33 -12.80
N LEU A 395 -17.48 64.31 -13.00
CA LEU A 395 -17.53 62.99 -12.35
C LEU A 395 -16.84 63.05 -10.98
N PRO A 396 -17.28 62.21 -10.03
CA PRO A 396 -16.35 61.41 -9.24
C PRO A 396 -16.61 59.90 -9.32
N ALA A 397 -15.64 59.17 -8.78
CA ALA A 397 -15.31 57.74 -8.91
C ALA A 397 -16.32 56.74 -8.25
N PRO A 398 -16.10 55.41 -8.38
CA PRO A 398 -17.12 54.36 -8.29
C PRO A 398 -17.24 53.71 -6.89
N VAL A 399 -18.41 53.10 -6.60
CA VAL A 399 -18.59 52.12 -5.50
C VAL A 399 -19.61 51.03 -5.88
N HIS A 400 -19.20 49.79 -5.60
CA HIS A 400 -19.87 48.48 -5.49
C HIS A 400 -21.42 48.33 -5.57
N GLY A 401 -21.83 47.23 -6.22
CA GLY A 401 -22.61 46.17 -5.55
C GLY A 401 -23.97 45.76 -6.14
N ALA A 402 -24.18 44.43 -6.23
CA ALA A 402 -25.42 43.67 -6.46
C ALA A 402 -26.03 43.74 -7.88
N GLY A 403 -26.48 42.68 -8.54
CA GLY A 403 -26.90 41.33 -8.14
C GLY A 403 -28.12 41.01 -9.04
N ILE A 404 -28.06 39.98 -9.87
CA ILE A 404 -29.18 39.60 -10.76
C ILE A 404 -29.53 38.12 -10.53
N PRO A 405 -30.83 37.77 -10.44
CA PRO A 405 -31.31 36.47 -9.99
C PRO A 405 -31.56 35.49 -11.15
N GLY A 406 -31.50 34.19 -10.84
CA GLY A 406 -32.02 33.12 -11.71
C GLY A 406 -33.48 32.76 -11.39
N PRO A 407 -34.13 31.96 -12.25
CA PRO A 407 -35.26 31.11 -11.86
C PRO A 407 -35.02 29.61 -12.17
N CYS A 408 -35.18 28.72 -11.17
CA CYS A 408 -36.30 27.76 -10.94
C CYS A 408 -36.37 26.63 -12.00
N SER A 409 -35.99 25.36 -11.74
CA SER A 409 -36.43 24.32 -10.77
C SER A 409 -37.72 23.58 -11.15
N ASP A 410 -37.53 22.30 -11.52
CA ASP A 410 -38.27 21.02 -11.37
C ASP A 410 -39.80 20.93 -11.22
N GLY A 411 -40.38 19.89 -11.86
CA GLY A 411 -41.65 19.27 -11.48
C GLY A 411 -42.34 18.39 -12.54
N ASP A 412 -41.99 17.09 -12.54
CA ASP A 412 -42.79 15.85 -12.74
C ASP A 412 -43.93 15.64 -13.77
N GLU A 413 -43.87 14.41 -14.30
CA GLU A 413 -44.91 13.42 -14.68
C GLU A 413 -45.73 13.50 -15.99
N ASP A 414 -45.67 12.34 -16.68
CA ASP A 414 -46.61 11.68 -17.60
C ASP A 414 -46.88 12.18 -19.03
N GLY A 415 -46.53 11.30 -19.98
CA GLY A 415 -47.50 10.85 -20.99
C GLY A 415 -47.23 11.16 -22.47
N GLY A 416 -46.69 10.17 -23.19
CA GLY A 416 -47.18 9.78 -24.52
C GLY A 416 -46.74 10.56 -25.77
N HIS A 417 -45.90 9.94 -26.60
CA HIS A 417 -46.26 9.38 -27.92
C HIS A 417 -45.03 9.27 -28.86
N CYS A 418 -44.98 8.12 -29.55
CA CYS A 418 -43.93 7.71 -30.47
C CYS A 418 -44.10 8.24 -31.91
N SER A 419 -42.96 8.49 -32.56
CA SER A 419 -42.61 8.11 -33.95
C SER A 419 -43.22 8.90 -35.14
N PRO A 420 -42.74 8.69 -36.41
CA PRO A 420 -41.41 9.07 -36.94
C PRO A 420 -41.50 9.65 -38.39
N GLY A 421 -40.38 10.02 -39.04
CA GLY A 421 -40.35 10.24 -40.50
C GLY A 421 -39.07 10.89 -41.02
N SER A 422 -38.20 10.14 -41.71
CA SER A 422 -37.98 10.17 -43.18
C SER A 422 -37.17 11.40 -43.66
N ALA A 423 -35.88 11.26 -43.99
CA ALA A 423 -35.32 10.71 -45.23
C ALA A 423 -35.34 11.69 -46.43
N ASP A 424 -34.12 12.06 -46.84
CA ASP A 424 -33.61 12.05 -48.22
C ASP A 424 -33.77 13.23 -49.20
N VAL A 425 -32.62 13.52 -49.86
CA VAL A 425 -32.39 13.64 -51.33
C VAL A 425 -31.96 15.00 -51.96
N MET A 426 -30.69 14.96 -52.46
CA MET A 426 -30.12 15.43 -53.77
C MET A 426 -29.63 16.89 -53.97
N ARG A 427 -28.33 17.12 -54.31
CA ARG A 427 -27.58 17.03 -55.62
C ARG A 427 -27.62 18.39 -56.38
N ALA A 428 -26.67 18.88 -57.19
CA ALA A 428 -25.47 18.40 -57.88
C ALA A 428 -24.70 19.62 -58.45
N LEU A 429 -23.42 19.47 -58.87
CA LEU A 429 -22.94 19.78 -60.25
C LEU A 429 -21.47 19.37 -60.47
N HIS A 430 -21.10 19.24 -61.75
CA HIS A 430 -20.22 18.24 -62.37
C HIS A 430 -19.00 18.81 -63.14
N GLY A 431 -18.02 17.93 -63.44
CA GLY A 431 -17.18 17.90 -64.68
C GLY A 431 -15.69 17.60 -64.41
N GLY A 432 -14.91 16.74 -65.08
CA GLY A 432 -15.11 15.77 -66.18
C GLY A 432 -13.90 15.70 -67.16
N LEU A 433 -13.11 14.59 -67.16
CA LEU A 433 -12.40 13.90 -68.29
C LEU A 433 -11.13 14.58 -68.94
N THR A 434 -10.04 13.95 -69.46
CA THR A 434 -9.68 12.58 -69.95
C THR A 434 -8.16 12.47 -70.32
N GLY A 435 -7.56 11.25 -70.31
CA GLY A 435 -6.48 10.83 -71.25
C GLY A 435 -5.29 9.99 -70.69
N GLY A 436 -5.17 8.69 -71.07
CA GLY A 436 -3.98 7.79 -70.85
C GLY A 436 -3.06 7.67 -72.09
N PRO A 437 -2.30 6.57 -72.39
CA PRO A 437 -1.98 5.31 -71.66
C PRO A 437 -0.49 4.75 -71.84
N ASP A 438 -0.27 3.47 -71.45
CA ASP A 438 0.79 2.46 -71.83
C ASP A 438 2.17 2.45 -71.08
N ALA A 439 2.84 1.32 -70.73
CA ALA A 439 2.62 -0.14 -70.79
C ALA A 439 3.75 -0.98 -70.06
N LEU A 440 3.42 -2.21 -69.59
CA LEU A 440 4.20 -3.51 -69.49
C LEU A 440 5.51 -3.58 -68.65
N HIS A 441 5.94 -4.61 -67.88
CA HIS A 441 5.64 -6.06 -67.66
C HIS A 441 6.41 -6.59 -66.37
N PRO A 442 6.47 -7.89 -65.95
CA PRO A 442 6.24 -8.31 -64.54
C PRO A 442 7.24 -9.31 -63.86
N LEU A 443 6.93 -9.68 -62.60
CA LEU A 443 7.29 -10.89 -61.77
C LEU A 443 8.65 -10.93 -61.00
N PRO A 444 8.84 -11.76 -59.92
CA PRO A 444 7.91 -12.69 -59.23
C PRO A 444 7.87 -12.67 -57.67
N TYR A 445 6.68 -13.01 -57.13
CA TYR A 445 6.37 -14.02 -56.10
C TYR A 445 7.44 -14.51 -55.07
N HIS A 446 7.19 -14.31 -53.75
CA HIS A 446 7.13 -15.33 -52.66
C HIS A 446 6.75 -14.71 -51.27
N PRO A 447 6.41 -15.49 -50.22
CA PRO A 447 5.03 -15.66 -49.75
C PRO A 447 4.62 -14.93 -48.46
N ARG A 448 3.29 -14.92 -48.26
CA ARG A 448 2.51 -14.49 -47.09
C ARG A 448 3.07 -15.01 -45.75
N ALA A 449 3.37 -14.08 -44.85
CA ALA A 449 3.38 -14.35 -43.41
C ALA A 449 1.93 -14.34 -42.88
N ALA A 450 1.61 -15.36 -42.09
CA ALA A 450 0.32 -15.54 -41.44
C ALA A 450 0.02 -14.42 -40.42
N PRO A 451 -1.23 -13.97 -40.27
CA PRO A 451 -1.60 -13.05 -39.20
C PRO A 451 -1.60 -13.78 -37.86
N LEU A 452 -0.84 -13.23 -36.89
CA LEU A 452 -0.89 -13.64 -35.48
C LEU A 452 -2.31 -13.40 -34.91
N PRO A 453 -2.81 -14.29 -34.03
CA PRO A 453 -4.12 -14.15 -33.44
C PRO A 453 -4.15 -12.97 -32.46
N ARG A 454 -5.10 -12.06 -32.67
CA ARG A 454 -5.49 -11.02 -31.71
C ARG A 454 -6.04 -11.71 -30.46
N SER A 455 -5.36 -11.56 -29.33
CA SER A 455 -5.91 -11.86 -28.01
C SER A 455 -6.99 -10.84 -27.65
N PRO A 456 -8.17 -11.25 -27.17
CA PRO A 456 -9.21 -10.32 -26.76
C PRO A 456 -8.90 -9.73 -25.37
N TRP A 457 -8.79 -8.41 -25.32
CA TRP A 457 -8.90 -7.63 -24.09
C TRP A 457 -10.31 -7.79 -23.50
N PRO A 458 -10.48 -8.07 -22.19
CA PRO A 458 -11.77 -7.91 -21.55
C PRO A 458 -12.01 -6.42 -21.24
N ARG A 459 -13.15 -5.90 -21.70
CA ARG A 459 -13.69 -4.61 -21.28
C ARG A 459 -14.10 -4.65 -19.80
N PRO A 460 -14.01 -3.54 -19.06
CA PRO A 460 -14.51 -3.47 -17.69
C PRO A 460 -16.04 -3.55 -17.67
N PHE A 461 -16.58 -4.43 -16.84
CA PHE A 461 -18.02 -4.50 -16.57
C PHE A 461 -18.43 -3.42 -15.58
N ALA A 462 -19.38 -2.61 -16.01
CA ALA A 462 -20.15 -1.70 -15.18
C ALA A 462 -20.97 -2.48 -14.15
N ALA A 463 -21.11 -1.88 -12.97
CA ALA A 463 -21.87 -2.38 -11.85
C ALA A 463 -23.38 -2.30 -12.11
N ASP A 464 -24.10 -3.38 -11.81
CA ASP A 464 -25.50 -3.31 -11.41
C ASP A 464 -25.80 -4.38 -10.37
N GLN A 465 -26.25 -3.94 -9.20
CA GLN A 465 -26.77 -4.77 -8.12
C GLN A 465 -28.24 -5.07 -8.36
N ALA A 466 -28.64 -6.35 -8.39
CA ALA A 466 -29.89 -6.81 -7.76
C ALA A 466 -30.04 -8.34 -7.84
N GLN A 467 -30.10 -8.95 -6.65
CA GLN A 467 -30.94 -10.10 -6.23
C GLN A 467 -31.09 -11.33 -7.15
N GLY A 468 -30.61 -12.48 -6.66
CA GLY A 468 -31.10 -13.79 -7.09
C GLY A 468 -30.31 -14.97 -6.53
N ARG A 469 -30.69 -15.46 -5.34
CA ARG A 469 -30.18 -16.71 -4.77
C ARG A 469 -30.45 -17.89 -5.72
N ARG A 470 -29.41 -18.44 -6.35
CA ARG A 470 -29.32 -19.85 -6.76
C ARG A 470 -27.93 -20.37 -6.44
N ALA A 471 -27.88 -21.50 -5.74
CA ALA A 471 -26.66 -22.21 -5.42
C ALA A 471 -25.93 -22.62 -6.72
N LEU A 472 -24.84 -21.93 -7.03
CA LEU A 472 -23.85 -22.43 -7.99
C LEU A 472 -22.88 -23.35 -7.26
N ALA A 473 -22.58 -24.47 -7.92
CA ALA A 473 -21.56 -25.44 -7.56
C ALA A 473 -20.21 -24.76 -7.26
N PRO A 474 -19.37 -25.34 -6.39
CA PRO A 474 -18.09 -24.76 -6.03
C PRO A 474 -17.25 -24.56 -7.30
N ALA A 475 -16.89 -23.31 -7.56
CA ALA A 475 -15.90 -22.95 -8.56
C ALA A 475 -14.61 -23.72 -8.26
N GLY A 476 -14.08 -24.40 -9.28
CA GLY A 476 -12.82 -25.13 -9.18
C GLY A 476 -11.74 -24.22 -8.61
N GLN A 477 -11.02 -24.73 -7.61
CA GLN A 477 -9.79 -24.11 -7.15
C GLN A 477 -8.89 -23.85 -8.37
N PRO A 478 -8.22 -22.69 -8.46
CA PRO A 478 -7.16 -22.51 -9.44
C PRO A 478 -6.14 -23.63 -9.20
N GLU A 479 -5.98 -24.48 -10.22
CA GLU A 479 -5.04 -25.58 -10.24
C GLU A 479 -3.66 -25.00 -9.97
N ALA A 480 -3.19 -25.14 -8.72
CA ALA A 480 -1.86 -24.73 -8.32
C ALA A 480 -0.90 -25.38 -9.31
N ARG A 481 -0.26 -24.55 -10.15
CA ARG A 481 0.72 -24.95 -11.15
C ARG A 481 1.68 -25.91 -10.46
N GLN A 482 1.50 -27.21 -10.68
CA GLN A 482 2.39 -28.23 -10.15
C GLN A 482 3.75 -27.94 -10.78
N LEU A 483 4.63 -27.29 -10.02
CA LEU A 483 6.06 -27.26 -10.29
C LEU A 483 6.43 -28.71 -10.59
N GLN A 484 6.93 -28.96 -11.81
CA GLN A 484 7.42 -30.27 -12.22
C GLN A 484 8.19 -30.87 -11.04
N ALA A 485 7.79 -32.09 -10.63
CA ALA A 485 8.45 -32.80 -9.55
C ALA A 485 9.96 -32.69 -9.76
N ALA A 486 10.66 -32.09 -8.80
CA ALA A 486 12.07 -31.78 -8.90
C ALA A 486 12.81 -33.03 -9.41
N ALA A 487 13.56 -32.88 -10.49
CA ALA A 487 14.37 -33.97 -11.04
C ALA A 487 15.17 -34.61 -9.88
N PRO A 488 15.27 -35.96 -9.84
CA PRO A 488 15.98 -36.64 -8.77
C PRO A 488 17.38 -36.02 -8.63
N ALA A 489 17.69 -35.54 -7.41
CA ALA A 489 18.93 -34.84 -7.14
C ALA A 489 20.10 -35.72 -7.61
N PRO A 490 21.05 -35.18 -8.40
CA PRO A 490 22.22 -35.93 -8.85
C PRO A 490 22.94 -36.52 -7.63
N THR A 491 23.44 -37.74 -7.76
CA THR A 491 24.15 -38.44 -6.68
C THR A 491 25.27 -37.52 -6.18
N PRO A 492 25.31 -37.16 -4.89
CA PRO A 492 26.24 -36.17 -4.40
C PRO A 492 27.69 -36.64 -4.68
N PRO A 493 28.57 -35.77 -5.20
CA PRO A 493 29.97 -36.13 -5.41
C PRO A 493 30.58 -36.59 -4.09
N ASN A 494 31.39 -37.65 -4.14
CA ASN A 494 32.06 -38.19 -2.96
C ASN A 494 33.09 -37.18 -2.45
N ASN A 495 32.70 -36.43 -1.41
CA ASN A 495 33.44 -35.31 -0.84
C ASN A 495 34.01 -35.62 0.55
N ASP A 496 34.10 -36.90 0.92
CA ASP A 496 34.46 -37.33 2.28
C ASP A 496 35.88 -36.89 2.72
N GLY A 497 36.75 -36.52 1.76
CA GLY A 497 38.10 -36.01 2.03
C GLY A 497 38.27 -34.49 2.02
N LEU A 498 37.20 -33.72 1.84
CA LEU A 498 37.23 -32.25 1.83
C LEU A 498 36.92 -31.68 3.22
N GLU A 499 37.43 -30.49 3.51
CA GLU A 499 37.19 -29.83 4.81
C GLU A 499 35.74 -29.37 4.97
N ASP A 500 35.27 -29.32 6.21
CA ASP A 500 33.96 -28.75 6.53
C ASP A 500 33.98 -27.22 6.48
N TRP A 501 32.85 -26.62 6.09
CA TRP A 501 32.71 -25.16 6.07
C TRP A 501 32.70 -24.60 7.50
N THR A 502 33.41 -23.49 7.71
CA THR A 502 33.28 -22.72 8.95
C THR A 502 32.06 -21.82 8.86
N LEU A 503 31.06 -22.11 9.70
CA LEU A 503 29.75 -21.44 9.73
C LEU A 503 29.63 -20.56 10.98
N SER A 504 29.20 -19.31 10.82
CA SER A 504 28.69 -18.54 11.97
C SER A 504 27.25 -18.95 12.31
N GLY A 505 26.80 -18.60 13.51
CA GLY A 505 25.36 -18.53 13.80
C GLY A 505 24.67 -17.57 12.84
N TYR A 506 23.37 -17.79 12.61
CA TYR A 506 22.55 -16.82 11.90
C TYR A 506 22.43 -15.52 12.71
N GLY A 507 22.60 -14.39 12.04
CA GLY A 507 22.41 -13.07 12.63
C GLY A 507 20.94 -12.74 12.89
N ARG A 508 20.67 -11.47 13.20
CA ARG A 508 19.29 -10.96 13.33
C ARG A 508 18.56 -11.01 11.98
N CYS A 509 17.24 -11.17 12.01
CA CYS A 509 16.43 -11.15 10.80
C CYS A 509 16.50 -9.74 10.17
N GLN A 510 16.76 -9.66 8.87
CA GLN A 510 16.67 -8.43 8.08
C GLN A 510 15.31 -8.40 7.40
N CYS A 511 14.60 -7.30 7.62
CA CYS A 511 13.16 -7.25 7.42
C CYS A 511 12.80 -5.97 6.69
N LEU A 512 12.01 -6.05 5.62
CA LEU A 512 11.46 -4.85 4.99
C LEU A 512 10.50 -4.13 5.94
N GLN A 513 9.64 -4.89 6.61
CA GLN A 513 8.69 -4.42 7.62
C GLN A 513 8.64 -5.41 8.79
N GLN A 514 7.99 -5.03 9.88
CA GLN A 514 7.70 -5.97 10.96
C GLN A 514 6.65 -6.99 10.54
N CYS A 515 6.66 -8.17 11.16
CA CYS A 515 5.67 -9.24 10.94
C CYS A 515 5.53 -9.76 9.50
N VAL A 516 6.49 -9.48 8.63
CA VAL A 516 6.59 -10.10 7.31
C VAL A 516 7.76 -11.09 7.29
N GLU A 517 7.87 -11.87 6.23
CA GLU A 517 9.04 -12.69 5.99
C GLU A 517 10.26 -11.79 5.72
N GLY A 518 11.41 -12.20 6.24
CA GLY A 518 12.70 -11.56 6.06
C GLY A 518 13.80 -12.60 5.89
N VAL A 519 15.05 -12.16 5.96
CA VAL A 519 16.23 -13.02 5.76
C VAL A 519 17.22 -12.88 6.89
N GLN A 520 17.70 -14.00 7.40
CA GLN A 520 18.88 -14.05 8.27
C GLN A 520 20.10 -14.44 7.46
N PHE A 521 21.23 -13.82 7.80
CA PHE A 521 22.52 -14.07 7.17
C PHE A 521 23.47 -14.79 8.13
N ARG A 522 24.33 -15.65 7.59
CA ARG A 522 25.49 -16.21 8.29
C ARG A 522 26.72 -16.15 7.38
N SER A 523 27.88 -15.97 7.97
CA SER A 523 29.13 -16.09 7.23
C SER A 523 29.45 -17.56 6.99
N VAL A 524 29.75 -17.90 5.73
CA VAL A 524 30.18 -19.23 5.31
C VAL A 524 31.57 -19.07 4.70
N SER A 525 32.59 -19.49 5.42
CA SER A 525 33.99 -19.33 5.02
C SER A 525 34.67 -20.69 4.91
N CYS A 526 35.51 -20.84 3.88
CA CYS A 526 36.40 -21.98 3.74
C CYS A 526 37.81 -21.53 4.15
N PRO A 527 38.54 -22.30 4.99
CA PRO A 527 39.91 -21.96 5.34
C PRO A 527 40.77 -21.70 4.11
N SER A 528 41.61 -20.66 4.16
CA SER A 528 42.45 -20.25 3.02
C SER A 528 43.35 -21.40 2.56
N GLY A 529 43.30 -21.72 1.26
CA GLY A 529 44.12 -22.77 0.64
C GLY A 529 43.51 -24.18 0.67
N MET A 530 42.32 -24.37 1.24
CA MET A 530 41.63 -25.66 1.30
C MET A 530 40.39 -25.68 0.40
N ARG A 531 39.98 -26.88 -0.05
CA ARG A 531 38.71 -27.10 -0.72
C ARG A 531 37.71 -27.65 0.29
N CYS A 532 36.55 -27.01 0.41
CA CYS A 532 35.50 -27.44 1.33
C CYS A 532 34.46 -28.34 0.63
N LYS A 533 33.74 -29.15 1.41
CA LYS A 533 32.72 -30.08 0.90
C LYS A 533 31.64 -29.35 0.07
N GLU A 534 31.23 -29.95 -1.06
CA GLU A 534 30.08 -29.48 -1.83
C GLU A 534 28.82 -30.29 -1.48
N PRO A 535 27.61 -29.68 -1.50
CA PRO A 535 27.33 -28.28 -1.83
C PRO A 535 27.67 -27.29 -0.70
N LYS A 536 28.01 -26.05 -1.08
CA LYS A 536 28.23 -24.96 -0.11
C LYS A 536 26.95 -24.74 0.72
N PRO A 537 27.03 -24.71 2.07
CA PRO A 537 25.90 -24.42 2.93
C PRO A 537 25.27 -23.08 2.59
N ALA A 538 23.93 -23.01 2.69
CA ALA A 538 23.19 -21.76 2.45
C ALA A 538 23.72 -20.63 3.34
N THR A 539 24.01 -19.47 2.74
CA THR A 539 24.47 -18.26 3.44
C THR A 539 23.31 -17.48 4.07
N SER A 540 22.08 -17.80 3.66
CA SER A 540 20.86 -17.15 4.09
C SER A 540 19.75 -18.16 4.38
N GLN A 541 18.81 -17.78 5.25
CA GLN A 541 17.58 -18.52 5.49
C GLN A 541 16.39 -17.56 5.70
N PRO A 542 15.16 -17.95 5.31
CA PRO A 542 13.98 -17.16 5.61
C PRO A 542 13.72 -17.12 7.12
N CYS A 543 13.20 -16.00 7.61
CA CYS A 543 12.81 -15.79 9.00
C CYS A 543 11.50 -14.97 9.04
N ILE A 544 10.78 -15.03 10.16
CA ILE A 544 9.59 -14.21 10.38
C ILE A 544 9.99 -13.07 11.32
N CYS A 545 9.84 -11.84 10.85
CA CYS A 545 10.15 -10.64 11.60
C CYS A 545 9.17 -10.48 12.77
N GLY A 546 9.68 -10.16 13.95
CA GLY A 546 8.86 -9.79 15.11
C GLY A 546 8.23 -8.40 14.96
N PRO A 547 7.21 -8.07 15.77
CA PRO A 547 6.80 -6.68 15.96
C PRO A 547 7.94 -5.88 16.61
N CYS A 548 8.07 -4.60 16.27
CA CYS A 548 9.09 -3.70 16.83
C CYS A 548 8.74 -3.11 18.19
N THR A 549 7.65 -3.58 18.79
CA THR A 549 7.31 -3.19 20.15
C THR A 549 8.11 -4.04 21.12
N ASP A 550 8.74 -3.41 22.11
CA ASP A 550 9.29 -4.10 23.30
C ASP A 550 8.16 -4.60 24.23
N CYS A 551 6.97 -4.88 23.66
CA CYS A 551 5.87 -5.46 24.38
C CYS A 551 6.17 -6.98 24.46
N HIS A 552 6.77 -7.41 25.58
CA HIS A 552 6.75 -8.81 26.04
C HIS A 552 5.33 -9.37 26.21
N VAL A 553 4.29 -8.61 25.85
CA VAL A 553 2.88 -8.95 25.84
C VAL A 553 2.60 -10.28 25.15
N ASP A 554 3.23 -10.62 24.00
CA ASP A 554 2.98 -11.94 23.38
C ASP A 554 3.40 -13.10 24.30
N LEU A 555 4.59 -12.99 24.90
CA LEU A 555 5.08 -13.99 25.85
C LEU A 555 4.23 -14.04 27.12
N VAL A 556 3.85 -12.88 27.66
CA VAL A 556 3.00 -12.76 28.85
C VAL A 556 1.60 -13.32 28.59
N LEU A 557 0.98 -13.03 27.43
CA LEU A 557 -0.32 -13.57 27.04
C LEU A 557 -0.29 -15.09 26.86
N ARG A 558 0.77 -15.63 26.25
CA ARG A 558 0.97 -17.10 26.15
C ARG A 558 1.13 -17.71 27.55
N GLY A 559 1.95 -17.11 28.40
CA GLY A 559 2.12 -17.53 29.79
C GLY A 559 0.79 -17.53 30.54
N MET A 560 0.02 -16.45 30.42
CA MET A 560 -1.30 -16.30 31.01
C MET A 560 -2.29 -17.36 30.50
N ALA A 561 -2.37 -17.57 29.18
CA ALA A 561 -3.18 -18.63 28.60
C ALA A 561 -2.80 -20.01 29.16
N CYS A 562 -1.51 -20.34 29.21
CA CYS A 562 -1.03 -21.59 29.81
C CYS A 562 -1.43 -21.72 31.28
N THR A 563 -1.34 -20.65 32.08
CA THR A 563 -1.78 -20.69 33.49
C THR A 563 -3.28 -20.91 33.62
N TYR A 564 -4.10 -20.32 32.74
CA TYR A 564 -5.55 -20.54 32.72
C TYR A 564 -5.94 -21.96 32.35
N TRP A 565 -5.33 -22.54 31.30
CA TRP A 565 -5.55 -23.94 30.97
C TRP A 565 -5.13 -24.87 32.11
N PHE A 566 -3.97 -24.62 32.71
CA PHE A 566 -3.50 -25.39 33.85
C PHE A 566 -4.45 -25.30 35.04
N GLN A 567 -4.91 -24.10 35.41
CA GLN A 567 -5.88 -23.88 36.49
C GLN A 567 -7.24 -24.52 36.17
N GLY A 568 -7.71 -24.38 34.94
CA GLY A 568 -8.96 -24.97 34.46
C GLY A 568 -8.97 -26.48 34.61
N VAL A 569 -7.96 -27.15 34.03
CA VAL A 569 -7.77 -28.61 34.14
C VAL A 569 -7.60 -29.03 35.60
N SER A 570 -6.79 -28.30 36.37
CA SER A 570 -6.56 -28.56 37.79
C SER A 570 -7.85 -28.50 38.61
N CYS A 571 -8.70 -27.51 38.38
CA CYS A 571 -9.98 -27.36 39.05
C CYS A 571 -10.96 -28.46 38.64
N LEU A 572 -11.00 -28.87 37.37
CA LEU A 572 -11.83 -30.00 36.93
C LEU A 572 -11.36 -31.33 37.53
N LEU A 573 -10.05 -31.55 37.63
CA LEU A 573 -9.48 -32.73 38.31
C LEU A 573 -9.82 -32.73 39.80
N LEU A 574 -9.73 -31.59 40.48
CA LEU A 574 -10.18 -31.47 41.86
C LEU A 574 -11.68 -31.71 42.00
N CYS A 575 -12.50 -31.19 41.10
CA CYS A 575 -13.93 -31.45 41.08
C CYS A 575 -14.21 -32.95 40.97
N ALA A 576 -13.57 -33.64 40.02
CA ALA A 576 -13.70 -35.08 39.85
C ALA A 576 -13.22 -35.86 41.08
N ALA A 577 -12.12 -35.44 41.70
CA ALA A 577 -11.58 -36.06 42.90
C ALA A 577 -12.52 -35.88 44.11
N TYR A 578 -13.04 -34.67 44.34
CA TYR A 578 -14.01 -34.41 45.41
C TYR A 578 -15.33 -35.15 45.18
N TYR A 579 -15.80 -35.20 43.93
CA TYR A 579 -17.00 -35.98 43.55
C TYR A 579 -16.80 -37.47 43.78
N SER A 580 -15.61 -38.00 43.46
CA SER A 580 -15.28 -39.40 43.74
C SER A 580 -15.26 -39.67 45.24
N VAL A 581 -14.66 -38.78 46.04
CA VAL A 581 -14.59 -38.96 47.51
C VAL A 581 -15.96 -38.80 48.16
N SER A 582 -16.81 -37.89 47.69
CA SER A 582 -18.16 -37.69 48.23
C SER A 582 -19.12 -38.83 47.90
N SER A 583 -18.81 -39.62 46.87
CA SER A 583 -19.57 -40.83 46.52
C SER A 583 -19.24 -42.06 47.37
N LEU A 584 -18.14 -42.02 48.15
CA LEU A 584 -17.75 -43.13 49.02
C LEU A 584 -18.65 -43.19 50.26
N THR A 585 -19.18 -44.36 50.55
CA THR A 585 -19.95 -44.62 51.77
C THR A 585 -19.00 -44.85 52.95
N GLU A 586 -19.52 -44.76 54.18
CA GLU A 586 -18.72 -44.94 55.40
C GLU A 586 -18.02 -46.32 55.45
N ASP A 587 -18.69 -47.35 54.92
CA ASP A 587 -18.14 -48.71 54.81
C ASP A 587 -16.94 -48.78 53.85
N ASP A 588 -16.96 -48.03 52.74
CA ASP A 588 -15.87 -47.97 51.75
C ASP A 588 -14.61 -47.29 52.30
N MET A 589 -14.76 -46.46 53.35
CA MET A 589 -13.61 -45.81 53.99
C MET A 589 -12.80 -46.78 54.86
N SER A 590 -13.36 -47.94 55.22
CA SER A 590 -12.67 -48.95 56.02
C SER A 590 -11.65 -49.77 55.20
N ASP A 591 -11.84 -49.91 53.88
CA ASP A 591 -10.96 -50.66 52.96
C ASP A 591 -10.27 -49.74 51.93
N MET A 592 -9.51 -48.76 52.44
CA MET A 592 -8.83 -47.78 51.57
C MET A 592 -7.70 -48.40 50.75
N ARG A 593 -8.00 -48.69 49.48
CA ARG A 593 -7.02 -49.01 48.44
C ARG A 593 -5.96 -47.91 48.28
N CYS A 594 -4.78 -48.30 47.79
CA CYS A 594 -3.65 -47.38 47.55
C CYS A 594 -4.04 -46.16 46.69
N VAL A 595 -4.92 -46.36 45.69
CA VAL A 595 -5.42 -45.29 44.81
C VAL A 595 -6.18 -44.21 45.58
N THR A 596 -7.02 -44.58 46.56
CA THR A 596 -7.77 -43.62 47.39
C THR A 596 -6.83 -42.82 48.30
N LYS A 597 -5.72 -43.43 48.75
CA LYS A 597 -4.67 -42.72 49.52
C LYS A 597 -3.93 -41.69 48.66
N LEU A 598 -3.59 -42.04 47.42
CA LEU A 598 -3.00 -41.12 46.46
C LEU A 598 -3.97 -39.96 46.12
N LEU A 599 -5.25 -40.28 45.92
CA LEU A 599 -6.30 -39.28 45.70
C LEU A 599 -6.43 -38.32 46.88
N GLY A 600 -6.37 -38.84 48.12
CA GLY A 600 -6.35 -38.01 49.33
C GLY A 600 -5.13 -37.09 49.40
N CYS A 601 -3.94 -37.59 49.04
CA CYS A 601 -2.72 -36.76 48.96
C CYS A 601 -2.87 -35.67 47.88
N PHE A 602 -3.42 -36.01 46.73
CA PHE A 602 -3.71 -35.09 45.64
C PHE A 602 -4.70 -33.99 46.09
N CYS A 603 -5.84 -34.37 46.67
CA CYS A 603 -6.84 -33.43 47.20
C CYS A 603 -6.29 -32.50 48.28
N LYS A 604 -5.24 -32.91 49.01
CA LYS A 604 -4.59 -32.09 50.05
C LYS A 604 -3.55 -31.12 49.47
N ALA A 605 -2.69 -31.58 48.57
CA ALA A 605 -1.57 -30.79 48.05
C ALA A 605 -1.97 -29.90 46.86
N TRP A 606 -2.82 -30.40 45.97
CA TRP A 606 -3.14 -29.74 44.71
C TRP A 606 -3.87 -28.39 44.87
N PRO A 607 -4.81 -28.19 45.82
CA PRO A 607 -5.41 -26.88 46.03
C PRO A 607 -4.40 -25.78 46.40
N ILE A 608 -3.31 -26.15 47.10
CA ILE A 608 -2.24 -25.20 47.45
C ILE A 608 -1.52 -24.75 46.17
N LEU A 609 -1.20 -25.70 45.28
CA LEU A 609 -0.59 -25.42 43.99
C LEU A 609 -1.49 -24.50 43.14
N VAL A 610 -2.78 -24.81 43.04
CA VAL A 610 -3.75 -23.98 42.30
C VAL A 610 -3.77 -22.55 42.87
N ARG A 611 -3.77 -22.38 44.19
CA ARG A 611 -3.70 -21.04 44.81
C ARG A 611 -2.43 -20.28 44.45
N ILE A 612 -1.26 -20.94 44.47
CA ILE A 612 0.00 -20.31 44.04
C ILE A 612 -0.11 -19.81 42.60
N VAL A 613 -0.64 -20.64 41.70
CA VAL A 613 -0.83 -20.22 40.30
C VAL A 613 -1.83 -19.07 40.21
N VAL A 614 -2.89 -19.03 41.01
CA VAL A 614 -3.83 -17.90 41.06
C VAL A 614 -3.14 -16.59 41.43
N TYR A 615 -2.17 -16.60 42.34
CA TYR A 615 -1.38 -15.41 42.66
C TYR A 615 -0.48 -14.97 41.50
N VAL A 616 0.13 -15.92 40.79
CA VAL A 616 0.91 -15.63 39.59
C VAL A 616 0.01 -15.02 38.51
N THR A 617 -1.18 -15.58 38.29
CA THR A 617 -2.19 -15.00 37.39
C THR A 617 -2.59 -13.60 37.84
N LEU A 618 -2.82 -13.36 39.14
CA LEU A 618 -3.15 -12.05 39.67
C LEU A 618 -2.05 -11.00 39.39
N MET A 619 -0.77 -11.39 39.46
CA MET A 619 0.33 -10.52 39.05
C MET A 619 0.26 -10.17 37.56
N PHE A 620 -0.08 -11.13 36.69
CA PHE A 620 -0.32 -10.83 35.27
C PHE A 620 -1.52 -9.90 35.06
N VAL A 621 -2.63 -10.10 35.79
CA VAL A 621 -3.80 -9.20 35.71
C VAL A 621 -3.43 -7.79 36.14
N ALA A 622 -2.68 -7.64 37.24
CA ALA A 622 -2.20 -6.34 37.70
C ALA A 622 -1.26 -5.69 36.68
N PHE A 623 -0.37 -6.47 36.08
CA PHE A 623 0.52 -6.01 35.01
C PHE A 623 -0.28 -5.47 33.81
N PHE A 624 -1.30 -6.19 33.33
CA PHE A 624 -2.15 -5.73 32.23
C PHE A 624 -3.03 -4.53 32.62
N ALA A 625 -3.52 -4.48 33.85
CA ALA A 625 -4.25 -3.33 34.34
C ALA A 625 -3.36 -2.07 34.32
N MET A 626 -2.08 -2.17 34.74
CA MET A 626 -1.14 -1.04 34.66
C MET A 626 -0.82 -0.62 33.22
N ALA A 627 -0.79 -1.56 32.27
CA ALA A 627 -0.59 -1.28 30.85
C ALA A 627 -1.83 -0.65 30.17
N VAL A 628 -3.03 -0.87 30.71
CA VAL A 628 -4.30 -0.36 30.17
C VAL A 628 -4.78 0.91 30.88
N ILE A 629 -4.24 1.27 32.05
CA ILE A 629 -4.61 2.52 32.73
C ILE A 629 -3.87 3.70 32.08
N PRO A 630 -4.58 4.67 31.47
CA PRO A 630 -3.93 5.83 30.87
C PRO A 630 -3.20 6.66 31.94
N GLY A 631 -1.99 7.13 31.61
CA GLY A 631 -1.21 8.04 32.46
C GLY A 631 -0.10 7.38 33.28
N THR A 632 0.07 6.06 33.25
CA THR A 632 1.20 5.38 33.92
C THR A 632 2.53 5.55 33.19
N GLY A 633 2.50 5.93 31.90
CA GLY A 633 3.68 5.95 31.03
C GLY A 633 4.21 4.55 30.70
N PHE A 634 3.60 3.50 31.26
CA PHE A 634 4.02 2.12 31.13
C PHE A 634 3.30 1.47 29.95
N MET A 635 4.03 1.12 28.89
CA MET A 635 3.49 0.49 27.67
C MET A 635 2.36 1.29 27.00
N ASN A 636 2.53 2.60 26.83
CA ASN A 636 1.52 3.49 26.23
C ASN A 636 0.98 2.99 24.88
N ASP A 637 1.74 2.24 24.10
CA ASP A 637 1.31 1.72 22.79
C ASP A 637 0.31 0.57 22.90
N CYS A 638 0.46 -0.23 23.94
CA CYS A 638 -0.36 -1.39 24.18
C CYS A 638 -1.77 -0.96 24.69
N HIS A 639 -1.93 0.29 25.14
CA HIS A 639 -3.24 0.90 25.49
C HIS A 639 -4.19 1.03 24.29
N SER A 640 -3.69 1.26 23.08
CA SER A 640 -4.54 1.48 21.90
C SER A 640 -5.17 0.20 21.33
N SER A 641 -4.84 -0.97 21.89
CA SER A 641 -5.41 -2.24 21.43
C SER A 641 -6.75 -2.53 22.12
N ASP A 642 -7.86 -2.37 21.41
CA ASP A 642 -9.20 -2.72 21.91
C ASP A 642 -9.29 -4.17 22.41
N ALA A 643 -8.56 -5.08 21.75
CA ALA A 643 -8.50 -6.50 22.13
C ALA A 643 -7.84 -6.69 23.50
N LEU A 644 -6.76 -5.95 23.79
CA LEU A 644 -6.06 -6.03 25.08
C LEU A 644 -6.90 -5.40 26.20
N VAL A 645 -7.56 -4.28 25.92
CA VAL A 645 -8.49 -3.63 26.84
C VAL A 645 -9.65 -4.58 27.18
N LEU A 646 -10.29 -5.17 26.16
CA LEU A 646 -11.37 -6.14 26.34
C LEU A 646 -10.92 -7.36 27.15
N LEU A 647 -9.74 -7.93 26.84
CA LEU A 647 -9.19 -9.06 27.58
C LEU A 647 -8.95 -8.72 29.06
N THR A 648 -8.43 -7.51 29.32
CA THR A 648 -8.16 -7.01 30.69
C THR A 648 -9.46 -6.84 31.46
N ILE A 649 -10.50 -6.25 30.85
CA ILE A 649 -11.83 -6.10 31.45
C ILE A 649 -12.46 -7.47 31.72
N CYS A 650 -12.49 -8.37 30.73
CA CYS A 650 -13.05 -9.71 30.87
C CYS A 650 -12.35 -10.48 32.00
N THR A 651 -11.03 -10.44 32.04
CA THR A 651 -10.23 -11.06 33.09
C THR A 651 -10.54 -10.46 34.46
N GLY A 652 -10.58 -9.13 34.58
CA GLY A 652 -10.91 -8.45 35.82
C GLY A 652 -12.30 -8.82 36.36
N VAL A 653 -13.31 -8.84 35.47
CA VAL A 653 -14.68 -9.25 35.83
C VAL A 653 -14.71 -10.71 36.28
N CYS A 654 -14.06 -11.62 35.57
CA CYS A 654 -13.97 -13.02 35.98
C CYS A 654 -13.27 -13.18 37.33
N PHE A 655 -12.21 -12.41 37.59
CA PHE A 655 -11.51 -12.46 38.87
C PHE A 655 -12.39 -11.95 40.01
N ILE A 656 -13.14 -10.86 39.82
CA ILE A 656 -14.12 -10.36 40.79
C ILE A 656 -15.21 -11.41 41.06
N LEU A 657 -15.71 -12.07 40.01
CA LEU A 657 -16.69 -13.14 40.13
C LEU A 657 -16.14 -14.32 40.94
N GLN A 658 -14.91 -14.78 40.64
CA GLN A 658 -14.24 -15.86 41.38
C GLN A 658 -14.04 -15.51 42.85
N LEU A 659 -13.60 -14.27 43.14
CA LEU A 659 -13.42 -13.78 44.51
C LEU A 659 -14.76 -13.74 45.26
N THR A 660 -15.81 -13.25 44.61
CA THR A 660 -17.16 -13.20 45.17
C THR A 660 -17.69 -14.61 45.47
N LEU A 661 -17.52 -15.55 44.53
CA LEU A 661 -17.88 -16.97 44.72
C LEU A 661 -17.09 -17.58 45.88
N GLY A 662 -15.79 -17.29 45.98
CA GLY A 662 -14.94 -17.74 47.09
C GLY A 662 -15.42 -17.23 48.45
N ILE A 663 -15.78 -15.94 48.55
CA ILE A 663 -16.33 -15.35 49.78
C ILE A 663 -17.68 -15.97 50.14
N ILE A 664 -18.58 -16.13 49.17
CA ILE A 664 -19.90 -16.74 49.38
C ILE A 664 -19.74 -18.18 49.90
N MET A 665 -18.86 -18.97 49.28
CA MET A 665 -18.57 -20.34 49.70
C MET A 665 -18.02 -20.39 51.13
N LYS A 666 -17.07 -19.51 51.46
CA LYS A 666 -16.47 -19.41 52.79
C LYS A 666 -17.49 -19.01 53.87
N ARG A 667 -18.47 -18.16 53.54
CA ARG A 667 -19.53 -17.75 54.48
C ARG A 667 -20.61 -18.81 54.65
N LYS A 668 -21.00 -19.52 53.59
CA LYS A 668 -22.13 -20.45 53.61
C LYS A 668 -21.79 -21.86 54.07
N LYS A 669 -20.52 -22.28 54.02
CA LYS A 669 -20.12 -23.63 54.42
C LYS A 669 -19.00 -23.61 55.46
N THR A 670 -19.30 -24.18 56.63
CA THR A 670 -18.28 -24.62 57.57
C THR A 670 -17.42 -25.67 56.89
N MET A 671 -16.10 -25.44 56.87
CA MET A 671 -15.16 -26.43 56.34
C MET A 671 -15.35 -27.75 57.07
N PRO A 672 -15.29 -28.89 56.35
CA PRO A 672 -15.38 -30.17 57.01
C PRO A 672 -14.29 -30.30 58.09
N PRO A 673 -14.61 -30.88 59.27
CA PRO A 673 -13.67 -30.94 60.40
C PRO A 673 -12.38 -31.70 60.08
N TRP A 674 -12.38 -32.62 59.10
CA TRP A 674 -11.17 -33.31 58.65
C TRP A 674 -10.20 -32.44 57.83
N LEU A 675 -10.63 -31.27 57.36
CA LEU A 675 -9.77 -30.27 56.71
C LEU A 675 -9.20 -29.23 57.70
N TYR A 676 -9.68 -29.22 58.95
CA TYR A 676 -9.15 -28.34 60.00
C TYR A 676 -7.76 -28.82 60.42
N ASN A 677 -6.72 -28.25 59.80
CA ASN A 677 -5.39 -28.31 60.39
C ASN A 677 -5.37 -27.41 61.63
N SER A 678 -5.04 -27.96 62.80
CA SER A 678 -4.75 -27.15 63.98
C SER A 678 -3.67 -26.13 63.62
N VAL A 679 -3.99 -24.85 63.78
CA VAL A 679 -3.08 -23.76 63.41
C VAL A 679 -1.92 -23.77 64.39
N LYS A 680 -0.80 -24.38 63.99
CA LYS A 680 0.46 -24.23 64.73
C LYS A 680 0.96 -22.80 64.52
N SER A 681 1.12 -22.05 65.61
CA SER A 681 1.62 -20.67 65.59
C SER A 681 3.07 -20.65 65.11
N GLY A 682 3.35 -20.00 63.98
CA GLY A 682 4.70 -19.84 63.46
C GLY A 682 4.77 -18.89 62.27
N TRP A 683 5.96 -18.65 61.74
CA TRP A 683 6.20 -17.77 60.57
C TRP A 683 5.38 -18.19 59.33
N ALA A 684 5.09 -19.49 59.18
CA ALA A 684 4.21 -20.02 58.14
C ALA A 684 2.79 -19.43 58.21
N THR A 685 2.33 -18.99 59.39
CA THR A 685 1.03 -18.33 59.54
C THR A 685 1.00 -16.97 58.84
N LEU A 686 2.10 -16.18 58.88
CA LEU A 686 2.16 -14.87 58.21
C LEU A 686 2.05 -15.00 56.68
N ILE A 687 2.69 -16.02 56.09
CA ILE A 687 2.62 -16.29 54.65
C ILE A 687 1.27 -16.92 54.27
N MET A 688 0.73 -17.79 55.13
CA MET A 688 -0.53 -18.50 54.86
C MET A 688 -1.79 -17.67 55.07
N VAL A 689 -1.74 -16.58 55.85
CA VAL A 689 -2.91 -15.71 56.12
C VAL A 689 -3.47 -15.08 54.83
N PRO A 690 -2.67 -14.42 53.96
CA PRO A 690 -3.18 -13.92 52.68
C PRO A 690 -3.63 -15.08 51.77
N ILE A 691 -2.87 -16.19 51.74
CA ILE A 691 -3.21 -17.41 50.97
C ILE A 691 -4.55 -18.05 51.41
N ARG A 692 -4.96 -17.86 52.67
CA ARG A 692 -6.25 -18.29 53.23
C ARG A 692 -7.35 -17.24 53.14
N ALA A 693 -7.01 -15.99 52.81
CA ALA A 693 -8.00 -14.94 52.59
C ALA A 693 -8.76 -15.17 51.28
N ILE A 694 -8.07 -15.69 50.26
CA ILE A 694 -8.60 -15.93 48.92
C ILE A 694 -8.98 -17.42 48.76
N GLY A 695 -10.29 -17.71 48.83
CA GLY A 695 -10.88 -19.02 48.57
C GLY A 695 -11.09 -19.94 49.80
N PRO A 696 -11.88 -21.02 49.64
CA PRO A 696 -12.06 -22.08 50.64
C PRO A 696 -10.81 -22.96 50.73
#